data_AF-A0A6I4YFM4-F1
#
_entry.id   AF-A0A6I4YFM4-F1
#
_cell.length_a   1.000
_cell.length_b   1.000
_cell.length_c   1.000
_cell.angle_alpha   90.00
_cell.angle_beta   90.00
_cell.angle_gamma   90.00
#
_symmetry.space_group_name_H-M   'P 1'
#
loop_
_entity.id
_entity.type
_entity.pdbx_description
1 polymer ?
#
loop_
_entity_poly.entity_id
_entity_poly.type
_entity_poly.pdbx_seq_one_letter_code
_entity_poly.pdbx_strand_id
1 'polypeptide(L)'
;MKRFHMVGRAGALAALTLSLSACSLFKAPNATPRTWQDEVIYFAMTDRFANGNPANDNGPNRDAGDRADRTNPLAWQGGDFAGLKAKIEEGYFKRMGFTALWITPVVLQVPAIPVGDGPNQGKSFAGYHGYWAEDFKKVDPHFGTLDEYRALIDTAHRNGIKVIQDIVVNHAGYGATLTKTNPEWFNTKADCDASSNKTTDCDLAGLPDFKQDLPAVTAYLNDFVTYWRGATGIDGLRIDTMKHVPDAYWKQFFKAGGAGDPARIWSVGEVFDGNPAYLASFMDELGAPSVFDFALYYAFKDQMSSAGGNLDRMADVFAQDGVYRDPTRLTTFVDNHDVRRFVSEVTERGGSAAQAAERLDMALSTMYLARGTPSVWQGTEIAQAGLGDPYGNALGQGNREPMDFTRLGGSTLDERLGALAAARGKYRALTRGAQQELWRPNGGAPVLAYRRVISGVQGMAGQPVVFVVNNGDTELDLGSLSGGGIPLLGTFSGTALTEVTGRAMTLSVSGGKLVGRVPARSVLAVTAPGGSGAAGTVNAALPEVAGLTVLAGDSAAQLTWTPSTDAKVAGYRVYVKGAGGTERLVNFAPIPATQGSFLVRGLTNDVTTTFRVVTVDSAGAESKGVTASGTPGSKNTAKVTFTVDARTQGNGPIELRRFDTGSQVEYPMTQDTPGVWKTSIDLPLFREVKFKFGNDSAGAKNGGYEAPGQGDRAYVVGTNGNAYSGTYDFTEQPVPAATVTGRVTGGGQNLGGALVEATSANPALNYAVTFPDGTYTLRVPAGAQTLKASAGGYLDGTLNVTAPAQNANIDLARDLRTKYTIDGDLSDWTAPAVSVQSPAEGTFGANNNWLTLRADSDADFLYLAYTYRVDGNSAILYLDTAPGGAKQADQFDAWKRAATFGGQVDGVNAFIARYGTEKAQLRLVQSDTATPEVNAADYLQASSGAAPDQTVELAIPWTALGLGGKPAAGIGLMGGIFGGDGYGAGDIIPDAKSTPAGANTITDCYGSCRATFTEPLKLP
;
A
#
# COMPACT_ATOMS: atom_id res chain seq x y z
N MET A 1 -58.11 -40.73 -10.75
CA MET A 1 -59.11 -40.83 -11.87
C MET A 1 -59.98 -39.57 -11.87
N LYS A 2 -60.54 -39.19 -13.03
CA LYS A 2 -61.51 -38.08 -13.14
C LYS A 2 -62.69 -38.24 -12.16
N ARG A 3 -63.19 -37.06 -11.72
CA ARG A 3 -64.47 -36.72 -11.03
C ARG A 3 -64.58 -37.07 -9.54
N PHE A 4 -64.90 -36.07 -8.72
CA PHE A 4 -66.16 -36.00 -7.95
C PHE A 4 -66.51 -34.54 -7.59
N HIS A 5 -67.81 -34.24 -7.66
CA HIS A 5 -68.43 -32.92 -7.63
C HIS A 5 -68.96 -32.58 -6.22
N MET A 6 -68.79 -31.30 -5.87
CA MET A 6 -69.79 -30.37 -5.30
C MET A 6 -70.54 -30.64 -3.98
N VAL A 7 -70.43 -29.61 -3.13
CA VAL A 7 -71.46 -28.92 -2.31
C VAL A 7 -71.60 -29.29 -0.83
N GLY A 8 -71.43 -28.23 -0.02
CA GLY A 8 -71.90 -28.09 1.36
C GLY A 8 -70.84 -27.44 2.23
N ARG A 9 -71.09 -26.40 3.04
CA ARG A 9 -72.31 -25.74 3.49
C ARG A 9 -71.89 -24.37 4.08
N ALA A 10 -72.63 -23.33 3.73
CA ALA A 10 -72.67 -22.08 4.48
C ALA A 10 -73.35 -22.36 5.83
N GLY A 11 -72.73 -21.95 6.95
CA GLY A 11 -73.33 -22.09 8.27
C GLY A 11 -72.44 -21.86 9.50
N ALA A 12 -71.11 -21.80 9.36
CA ALA A 12 -70.21 -21.74 10.54
C ALA A 12 -69.36 -20.46 10.67
N LEU A 13 -69.54 -19.45 9.79
CA LEU A 13 -68.62 -18.30 9.71
C LEU A 13 -69.01 -17.08 10.58
N ALA A 14 -70.19 -17.09 11.23
CA ALA A 14 -70.68 -15.93 11.98
C ALA A 14 -70.42 -15.98 13.49
N ALA A 15 -69.96 -17.12 14.04
CA ALA A 15 -69.69 -17.28 15.47
C ALA A 15 -68.20 -17.33 15.85
N LEU A 16 -67.29 -17.25 14.87
CA LEU A 16 -65.84 -17.30 15.10
C LEU A 16 -65.13 -15.94 15.01
N THR A 17 -65.87 -14.86 14.75
CA THR A 17 -65.32 -13.50 14.59
C THR A 17 -65.42 -12.62 15.83
N LEU A 18 -66.07 -13.07 16.91
CA LEU A 18 -66.17 -12.32 18.19
C LEU A 18 -65.29 -12.84 19.34
N SER A 19 -64.48 -13.89 19.14
CA SER A 19 -63.57 -14.42 20.18
C SER A 19 -62.07 -14.15 19.92
N LEU A 20 -61.70 -13.49 18.83
CA LEU A 20 -60.29 -13.22 18.48
C LEU A 20 -59.82 -11.78 18.73
N SER A 21 -60.70 -10.87 19.17
CA SER A 21 -60.31 -9.49 19.49
C SER A 21 -59.88 -9.27 20.95
N ALA A 22 -59.82 -10.32 21.78
CA ALA A 22 -59.42 -10.25 23.19
C ALA A 22 -57.99 -10.77 23.48
N CYS A 23 -57.22 -11.18 22.46
CA CYS A 23 -55.82 -11.63 22.61
C CYS A 23 -54.84 -10.71 21.86
N SER A 24 -54.93 -9.40 22.05
CA SER A 24 -53.88 -8.45 21.67
C SER A 24 -52.90 -8.19 22.82
N LEU A 25 -52.43 -9.27 23.48
CA LEU A 25 -51.48 -9.19 24.61
C LEU A 25 -50.02 -9.49 24.24
N PHE A 26 -49.69 -9.68 22.97
CA PHE A 26 -48.30 -9.71 22.52
C PHE A 26 -48.14 -8.85 21.28
N LYS A 27 -47.76 -7.59 21.48
CA LYS A 27 -47.09 -6.81 20.45
C LYS A 27 -45.80 -7.58 20.14
N ALA A 28 -45.71 -8.22 18.97
CA ALA A 28 -44.47 -8.84 18.54
C ALA A 28 -43.35 -7.81 18.71
N PRO A 29 -42.24 -8.13 19.41
CA PRO A 29 -41.16 -7.16 19.58
C PRO A 29 -40.73 -6.72 18.17
N ASN A 30 -40.67 -5.41 17.94
CA ASN A 30 -40.14 -4.86 16.70
C ASN A 30 -38.79 -5.52 16.45
N ALA A 31 -38.70 -6.38 15.43
CA ALA A 31 -37.45 -7.01 15.07
C ALA A 31 -36.46 -5.90 14.69
N THR A 32 -35.33 -5.82 15.39
CA THR A 32 -34.24 -4.91 15.01
C THR A 32 -33.87 -5.20 13.55
N PRO A 33 -33.74 -4.16 12.69
CA PRO A 33 -33.32 -4.35 11.30
C PRO A 33 -32.05 -5.19 11.21
N ARG A 34 -32.00 -6.15 10.29
CA ARG A 34 -30.77 -6.92 10.01
C ARG A 34 -29.71 -5.97 9.46
N THR A 35 -28.47 -6.11 9.92
CA THR A 35 -27.31 -5.40 9.37
C THR A 35 -26.32 -6.41 8.80
N TRP A 36 -25.28 -5.94 8.10
CA TRP A 36 -24.31 -6.82 7.42
C TRP A 36 -23.60 -7.82 8.35
N GLN A 37 -23.41 -7.46 9.62
CA GLN A 37 -22.88 -8.36 10.64
C GLN A 37 -23.77 -9.59 10.93
N ASP A 38 -25.05 -9.56 10.54
CA ASP A 38 -25.97 -10.71 10.62
C ASP A 38 -25.92 -11.60 9.37
N GLU A 39 -25.14 -11.23 8.35
CA GLU A 39 -25.07 -11.99 7.11
C GLU A 39 -24.01 -13.10 7.17
N VAL A 40 -24.18 -14.09 6.30
CA VAL A 40 -23.20 -15.14 6.02
C VAL A 40 -23.04 -15.21 4.51
N ILE A 41 -21.82 -14.96 4.04
CA ILE A 41 -21.48 -14.81 2.63
C ILE A 41 -21.00 -16.16 2.09
N TYR A 42 -21.52 -16.54 0.92
CA TYR A 42 -20.95 -17.59 0.08
C TYR A 42 -20.33 -16.95 -1.16
N PHE A 43 -19.09 -17.28 -1.48
CA PHE A 43 -18.45 -16.85 -2.71
C PHE A 43 -18.50 -17.98 -3.74
N ALA A 44 -19.24 -17.75 -4.83
CA ALA A 44 -19.30 -18.63 -5.98
C ALA A 44 -18.62 -17.95 -7.17
N MET A 45 -17.57 -18.57 -7.71
CA MET A 45 -16.96 -18.09 -8.94
C MET A 45 -17.76 -18.56 -10.12
N THR A 46 -18.36 -17.62 -10.85
CA THR A 46 -19.42 -17.88 -11.82
C THR A 46 -19.05 -19.01 -12.78
N ASP A 47 -17.90 -18.90 -13.48
CA ASP A 47 -17.39 -19.92 -14.42
C ASP A 47 -17.14 -21.29 -13.80
N ARG A 48 -16.83 -21.34 -12.51
CA ARG A 48 -16.39 -22.56 -11.79
C ARG A 48 -17.47 -23.16 -10.93
N PHE A 49 -18.68 -22.60 -10.91
CA PHE A 49 -19.70 -23.04 -9.99
C PHE A 49 -20.68 -24.03 -10.62
N ALA A 50 -21.59 -23.57 -11.48
CA ALA A 50 -22.60 -24.41 -12.12
C ALA A 50 -22.91 -23.92 -13.53
N ASN A 51 -22.94 -24.84 -14.49
CA ASN A 51 -23.34 -24.59 -15.87
C ASN A 51 -24.85 -24.84 -16.02
N GLY A 52 -25.62 -23.78 -16.24
CA GLY A 52 -27.06 -23.83 -16.46
C GLY A 52 -27.47 -23.65 -17.90
N ASN A 53 -26.58 -23.12 -18.74
CA ASN A 53 -26.84 -22.85 -20.16
C ASN A 53 -25.64 -23.22 -21.04
N PRO A 54 -25.50 -24.50 -21.45
CA PRO A 54 -24.37 -24.93 -22.30
C PRO A 54 -24.26 -24.21 -23.67
N ALA A 55 -25.28 -23.46 -24.09
CA ALA A 55 -25.26 -22.71 -25.33
C ALA A 55 -24.36 -21.47 -25.27
N ASN A 56 -24.02 -20.95 -24.08
CA ASN A 56 -23.13 -19.80 -23.93
C ASN A 56 -21.68 -20.18 -23.54
N ASP A 57 -21.38 -21.47 -23.32
CA ASP A 57 -20.05 -22.00 -22.96
C ASP A 57 -18.91 -21.50 -23.85
N ASN A 58 -19.18 -21.24 -25.13
CA ASN A 58 -18.16 -20.87 -26.11
C ASN A 58 -18.16 -19.37 -26.43
N GLY A 59 -18.92 -18.57 -25.67
CA GLY A 59 -19.09 -17.14 -25.88
C GLY A 59 -19.44 -16.82 -27.34
N PRO A 60 -18.84 -15.77 -27.93
CA PRO A 60 -19.03 -15.45 -29.33
C PRO A 60 -18.21 -16.34 -30.26
N ASN A 61 -17.28 -17.14 -29.72
CA ASN A 61 -16.36 -18.03 -30.44
C ASN A 61 -15.61 -17.30 -31.57
N ARG A 62 -14.97 -16.17 -31.24
CA ARG A 62 -14.27 -15.30 -32.20
C ARG A 62 -12.78 -15.31 -32.01
N ASP A 63 -12.32 -15.40 -30.77
CA ASP A 63 -10.92 -15.30 -30.39
C ASP A 63 -10.39 -16.62 -29.82
N ALA A 64 -9.07 -16.78 -29.83
CA ALA A 64 -8.42 -17.93 -29.20
C ALA A 64 -8.72 -17.93 -27.69
N GLY A 65 -9.14 -19.08 -27.17
CA GLY A 65 -9.49 -19.25 -25.76
C GLY A 65 -10.92 -18.85 -25.36
N ASP A 66 -11.76 -18.38 -26.29
CA ASP A 66 -13.20 -18.18 -26.05
C ASP A 66 -13.91 -19.52 -25.79
N ARG A 67 -13.54 -20.55 -26.54
CA ARG A 67 -14.19 -21.86 -26.42
C ARG A 67 -13.87 -22.47 -25.05
N ALA A 68 -14.90 -22.90 -24.32
CA ALA A 68 -14.71 -23.67 -23.10
C ALA A 68 -13.81 -24.91 -23.34
N ASP A 69 -12.84 -25.09 -22.45
CA ASP A 69 -11.89 -26.20 -22.48
C ASP A 69 -11.68 -26.75 -21.08
N ARG A 70 -12.36 -27.85 -20.79
CA ARG A 70 -12.30 -28.52 -19.49
C ARG A 70 -10.98 -29.25 -19.23
N THR A 71 -10.08 -29.31 -20.20
CA THR A 71 -8.73 -29.86 -20.04
C THR A 71 -7.69 -28.79 -19.68
N ASN A 72 -8.07 -27.52 -19.76
CA ASN A 72 -7.24 -26.38 -19.44
C ASN A 72 -7.77 -25.66 -18.18
N PRO A 73 -7.05 -25.67 -17.05
CA PRO A 73 -7.51 -25.03 -15.82
C PRO A 73 -7.54 -23.49 -15.92
N LEU A 74 -6.99 -22.91 -17.00
CA LEU A 74 -6.96 -21.48 -17.31
C LEU A 74 -8.00 -21.06 -18.36
N ALA A 75 -8.81 -21.99 -18.87
CA ALA A 75 -9.90 -21.70 -19.80
C ALA A 75 -11.24 -21.58 -19.08
N TRP A 76 -12.23 -21.07 -19.81
CA TRP A 76 -13.64 -21.17 -19.46
C TRP A 76 -14.07 -22.63 -19.24
N GLN A 77 -14.80 -22.87 -18.16
CA GLN A 77 -15.36 -24.18 -17.77
C GLN A 77 -16.87 -24.27 -18.02
N GLY A 78 -17.52 -23.12 -18.18
CA GLY A 78 -18.92 -22.98 -18.62
C GLY A 78 -19.92 -22.70 -17.49
N GLY A 79 -19.46 -22.30 -16.30
CA GLY A 79 -20.37 -21.86 -15.24
C GLY A 79 -20.97 -20.47 -15.53
N ASP A 80 -22.24 -20.26 -15.18
CA ASP A 80 -23.01 -19.11 -15.69
C ASP A 80 -24.10 -18.63 -14.71
N PHE A 81 -24.80 -17.56 -15.07
CA PHE A 81 -25.89 -17.01 -14.25
C PHE A 81 -27.10 -17.95 -14.13
N ALA A 82 -27.38 -18.75 -15.16
CA ALA A 82 -28.48 -19.71 -15.13
C ALA A 82 -28.22 -20.83 -14.12
N GLY A 83 -26.97 -21.30 -14.02
CA GLY A 83 -26.53 -22.30 -13.05
C GLY A 83 -26.55 -21.76 -11.61
N LEU A 84 -26.05 -20.55 -11.39
CA LEU A 84 -26.18 -19.87 -10.09
C LEU A 84 -27.66 -19.73 -9.67
N LYS A 85 -28.50 -19.27 -10.60
CA LYS A 85 -29.94 -19.10 -10.37
C LYS A 85 -30.60 -20.43 -10.01
N ALA A 86 -30.30 -21.50 -10.75
CA ALA A 86 -30.81 -22.84 -10.48
C ALA A 86 -30.43 -23.31 -9.07
N LYS A 87 -29.17 -23.09 -8.65
CA LYS A 87 -28.72 -23.47 -7.29
C LYS A 87 -29.41 -22.66 -6.19
N ILE A 88 -29.76 -21.39 -6.43
CA ILE A 88 -30.60 -20.62 -5.51
C ILE A 88 -31.99 -21.25 -5.40
N GLU A 89 -32.63 -21.60 -6.52
CA GLU A 89 -33.99 -22.19 -6.56
C GLU A 89 -34.03 -23.59 -5.93
N GLU A 90 -32.97 -24.39 -6.09
CA GLU A 90 -32.78 -25.67 -5.42
C GLU A 90 -32.64 -25.54 -3.88
N GLY A 91 -32.46 -24.32 -3.37
CA GLY A 91 -32.24 -24.07 -1.94
C GLY A 91 -30.80 -24.36 -1.49
N TYR A 92 -29.86 -24.47 -2.42
CA TYR A 92 -28.46 -24.85 -2.16
C TYR A 92 -27.84 -24.00 -1.05
N PHE A 93 -27.90 -22.68 -1.18
CA PHE A 93 -27.30 -21.73 -0.25
C PHE A 93 -28.08 -21.67 1.07
N LYS A 94 -29.41 -21.69 1.01
CA LYS A 94 -30.29 -21.62 2.18
C LYS A 94 -30.13 -22.78 3.13
N ARG A 95 -29.97 -24.01 2.62
CA ARG A 95 -29.83 -25.19 3.49
C ARG A 95 -28.59 -25.12 4.39
N MET A 96 -27.54 -24.44 3.91
CA MET A 96 -26.31 -24.17 4.65
C MET A 96 -26.35 -22.84 5.43
N GLY A 97 -27.47 -22.11 5.35
CA GLY A 97 -27.71 -20.87 6.10
C GLY A 97 -27.06 -19.61 5.53
N PHE A 98 -26.62 -19.63 4.26
CA PHE A 98 -26.10 -18.45 3.59
C PHE A 98 -27.21 -17.44 3.27
N THR A 99 -26.90 -16.16 3.47
CA THR A 99 -27.84 -15.05 3.27
C THR A 99 -27.29 -13.96 2.34
N ALA A 100 -26.06 -14.12 1.87
CA ALA A 100 -25.47 -13.32 0.82
C ALA A 100 -24.64 -14.21 -0.12
N LEU A 101 -24.64 -13.88 -1.41
CA LEU A 101 -23.89 -14.52 -2.47
C LEU A 101 -22.94 -13.48 -3.08
N TRP A 102 -21.64 -13.69 -2.93
CA TRP A 102 -20.61 -13.00 -3.68
C TRP A 102 -20.34 -13.76 -4.98
N ILE A 103 -20.28 -13.03 -6.10
CA ILE A 103 -19.91 -13.56 -7.42
C ILE A 103 -18.78 -12.74 -8.05
N THR A 104 -18.07 -13.33 -9.00
CA THR A 104 -16.99 -12.69 -9.80
C THR A 104 -17.44 -11.39 -10.47
N PRO A 105 -16.49 -10.58 -10.98
CA PRO A 105 -16.87 -9.47 -11.83
C PRO A 105 -17.62 -10.01 -13.05
N VAL A 106 -18.70 -9.33 -13.42
CA VAL A 106 -19.61 -9.76 -14.49
C VAL A 106 -19.30 -9.12 -15.83
N VAL A 107 -18.31 -8.22 -15.85
CA VAL A 107 -18.01 -7.35 -16.99
C VAL A 107 -17.36 -8.14 -18.12
N LEU A 108 -17.50 -7.66 -19.36
CA LEU A 108 -16.88 -8.28 -20.54
C LEU A 108 -15.37 -8.37 -20.39
N GLN A 109 -14.81 -9.54 -20.67
CA GLN A 109 -13.37 -9.84 -20.53
C GLN A 109 -12.62 -9.68 -21.85
N VAL A 110 -11.30 -9.44 -21.74
CA VAL A 110 -10.38 -9.45 -22.89
C VAL A 110 -10.20 -10.87 -23.45
N PRO A 111 -9.77 -11.00 -24.73
CA PRO A 111 -9.38 -12.29 -25.30
C PRO A 111 -8.30 -13.00 -24.48
N ALA A 112 -8.26 -14.33 -24.57
CA ALA A 112 -7.28 -15.11 -23.82
C ALA A 112 -5.85 -14.82 -24.29
N ILE A 113 -4.92 -14.83 -23.33
CA ILE A 113 -3.48 -14.61 -23.58
C ILE A 113 -2.71 -15.94 -23.58
N PRO A 114 -1.60 -16.07 -24.32
CA PRO A 114 -0.76 -17.27 -24.26
C PRO A 114 0.00 -17.35 -22.93
N VAL A 115 0.12 -18.56 -22.39
CA VAL A 115 0.91 -18.84 -21.18
C VAL A 115 2.35 -19.15 -21.54
N GLY A 116 3.28 -18.35 -21.03
CA GLY A 116 4.71 -18.43 -21.36
C GLY A 116 5.52 -19.43 -20.52
N ASP A 117 5.08 -19.76 -19.32
CA ASP A 117 5.83 -20.55 -18.35
C ASP A 117 4.93 -21.42 -17.45
N GLY A 118 5.54 -22.08 -16.46
CA GLY A 118 4.82 -22.91 -15.48
C GLY A 118 4.23 -24.21 -16.03
N PRO A 119 3.42 -24.92 -15.23
CA PRO A 119 2.87 -26.23 -15.60
C PRO A 119 1.81 -26.16 -16.71
N ASN A 120 1.35 -24.96 -17.06
CA ASN A 120 0.36 -24.73 -18.12
C ASN A 120 0.96 -24.00 -19.34
N GLN A 121 2.29 -23.99 -19.48
CA GLN A 121 2.97 -23.42 -20.64
C GLN A 121 2.37 -23.94 -21.95
N GLY A 122 2.13 -23.02 -22.89
CA GLY A 122 1.55 -23.33 -24.21
C GLY A 122 0.03 -23.42 -24.24
N LYS A 123 -0.66 -23.27 -23.11
CA LYS A 123 -2.13 -23.13 -23.05
C LYS A 123 -2.55 -21.66 -23.20
N SER A 124 -3.85 -21.43 -23.45
CA SER A 124 -4.47 -20.10 -23.40
C SER A 124 -5.00 -19.82 -22.00
N PHE A 125 -4.79 -18.60 -21.50
CA PHE A 125 -5.35 -18.12 -20.24
C PHE A 125 -6.46 -17.12 -20.55
N ALA A 126 -7.69 -17.54 -20.35
CA ALA A 126 -8.89 -16.74 -20.53
C ALA A 126 -9.21 -15.93 -19.27
N GLY A 127 -9.91 -14.80 -19.43
CA GLY A 127 -10.42 -13.97 -18.32
C GLY A 127 -11.58 -14.61 -17.54
N TYR A 128 -11.62 -15.95 -17.39
CA TYR A 128 -12.76 -16.68 -16.81
C TYR A 128 -13.14 -16.23 -15.39
N HIS A 129 -12.17 -15.67 -14.67
CA HIS A 129 -12.31 -15.18 -13.30
C HIS A 129 -12.96 -13.79 -13.22
N GLY A 130 -13.07 -13.06 -14.33
CA GLY A 130 -13.73 -11.75 -14.41
C GLY A 130 -12.83 -10.52 -14.18
N TYR A 131 -11.55 -10.71 -13.86
CA TYR A 131 -10.66 -9.61 -13.45
C TYR A 131 -9.96 -8.86 -14.59
N TRP A 132 -10.16 -9.25 -15.85
CA TRP A 132 -9.50 -8.63 -17.00
C TRP A 132 -10.51 -7.95 -17.92
N ALA A 133 -11.08 -6.85 -17.43
CA ALA A 133 -12.14 -6.13 -18.11
C ALA A 133 -11.70 -5.55 -19.48
N GLU A 134 -12.44 -5.90 -20.54
CA GLU A 134 -12.44 -5.24 -21.84
C GLU A 134 -13.44 -4.07 -21.86
N ASP A 135 -14.65 -4.28 -21.33
CA ASP A 135 -15.71 -3.27 -21.25
C ASP A 135 -16.46 -3.37 -19.92
N PHE A 136 -16.30 -2.32 -19.11
CA PHE A 136 -16.80 -2.27 -17.74
C PHE A 136 -18.32 -2.19 -17.62
N LYS A 137 -19.06 -1.90 -18.70
CA LYS A 137 -20.53 -1.75 -18.68
C LYS A 137 -21.28 -2.84 -19.46
N LYS A 138 -20.57 -3.79 -20.07
CA LYS A 138 -21.16 -4.95 -20.75
C LYS A 138 -20.99 -6.20 -19.92
N VAL A 139 -21.97 -7.10 -19.96
CA VAL A 139 -21.86 -8.44 -19.38
C VAL A 139 -20.99 -9.32 -20.28
N ASP A 140 -20.16 -10.18 -19.69
CA ASP A 140 -19.44 -11.21 -20.45
C ASP A 140 -20.40 -12.29 -20.99
N PRO A 141 -20.41 -12.57 -22.30
CA PRO A 141 -21.35 -13.50 -22.90
C PRO A 141 -21.21 -14.94 -22.40
N HIS A 142 -20.05 -15.35 -21.86
CA HIS A 142 -19.89 -16.68 -21.26
C HIS A 142 -20.73 -16.84 -19.97
N PHE A 143 -21.00 -15.75 -19.24
CA PHE A 143 -21.86 -15.78 -18.07
C PHE A 143 -23.36 -15.66 -18.42
N GLY A 144 -23.68 -14.98 -19.52
CA GLY A 144 -25.05 -14.76 -20.00
C GLY A 144 -25.29 -13.31 -20.43
N THR A 145 -26.54 -12.87 -20.28
CA THR A 145 -27.00 -11.53 -20.65
C THR A 145 -27.30 -10.66 -19.42
N LEU A 146 -27.45 -9.35 -19.62
CA LEU A 146 -27.85 -8.42 -18.55
C LEU A 146 -29.22 -8.79 -17.95
N ASP A 147 -30.15 -9.27 -18.75
CA ASP A 147 -31.48 -9.67 -18.27
C ASP A 147 -31.42 -10.98 -17.48
N GLU A 148 -30.55 -11.92 -17.85
CA GLU A 148 -30.28 -13.11 -17.03
C GLU A 148 -29.61 -12.75 -15.71
N TYR A 149 -28.72 -11.76 -15.71
CA TYR A 149 -28.09 -11.28 -14.47
C TYR A 149 -29.12 -10.61 -13.53
N ARG A 150 -30.01 -9.77 -14.07
CA ARG A 150 -31.15 -9.23 -13.31
C ARG A 150 -32.04 -10.34 -12.76
N ALA A 151 -32.34 -11.35 -13.59
CA ALA A 151 -33.16 -12.48 -13.16
C ALA A 151 -32.50 -13.31 -12.05
N LEU A 152 -31.16 -13.43 -12.06
CA LEU A 152 -30.39 -14.04 -10.97
C LEU A 152 -30.57 -13.25 -9.67
N ILE A 153 -30.37 -11.93 -9.71
CA ILE A 153 -30.51 -11.04 -8.53
C ILE A 153 -31.94 -11.07 -7.99
N ASP A 154 -32.94 -10.93 -8.85
CA ASP A 154 -34.36 -11.04 -8.45
C ASP A 154 -34.66 -12.38 -7.77
N THR A 155 -34.04 -13.47 -8.26
CA THR A 155 -34.22 -14.81 -7.68
C THR A 155 -33.51 -14.93 -6.34
N ALA A 156 -32.34 -14.33 -6.18
CA ALA A 156 -31.65 -14.21 -4.90
C ALA A 156 -32.51 -13.44 -3.88
N HIS A 157 -33.02 -12.27 -4.26
CA HIS A 157 -33.86 -11.41 -3.40
C HIS A 157 -35.16 -12.08 -2.98
N ARG A 158 -35.86 -12.76 -3.90
CA ARG A 158 -37.06 -13.57 -3.56
C ARG A 158 -36.73 -14.69 -2.57
N ASN A 159 -35.48 -15.13 -2.54
CA ASN A 159 -34.98 -16.09 -1.57
C ASN A 159 -34.34 -15.44 -0.34
N GLY A 160 -34.38 -14.12 -0.16
CA GLY A 160 -33.74 -13.46 0.98
C GLY A 160 -32.22 -13.62 0.99
N ILE A 161 -31.62 -13.78 -0.20
CA ILE A 161 -30.18 -13.80 -0.43
C ILE A 161 -29.80 -12.47 -1.09
N LYS A 162 -28.84 -11.77 -0.50
CA LYS A 162 -28.23 -10.56 -1.08
C LYS A 162 -27.19 -10.94 -2.14
N VAL A 163 -26.97 -10.08 -3.13
CA VAL A 163 -25.91 -10.28 -4.14
C VAL A 163 -24.82 -9.23 -3.98
N ILE A 164 -23.59 -9.71 -3.81
CA ILE A 164 -22.37 -8.93 -3.78
C ILE A 164 -21.66 -9.13 -5.13
N GLN A 165 -21.51 -8.05 -5.89
CA GLN A 165 -20.78 -8.08 -7.16
C GLN A 165 -19.32 -7.68 -6.92
N ASP A 166 -18.39 -8.47 -7.41
CA ASP A 166 -16.99 -8.05 -7.46
C ASP A 166 -16.78 -6.92 -8.47
N ILE A 167 -15.93 -5.96 -8.12
CA ILE A 167 -15.56 -4.84 -8.98
C ILE A 167 -14.04 -4.64 -8.95
N VAL A 168 -13.51 -4.33 -10.13
CA VAL A 168 -12.12 -3.94 -10.32
C VAL A 168 -12.10 -2.47 -10.69
N VAL A 169 -11.47 -1.65 -9.86
CA VAL A 169 -11.24 -0.22 -10.16
C VAL A 169 -9.75 0.11 -10.26
N ASN A 170 -8.89 -0.88 -10.02
CA ASN A 170 -7.45 -0.76 -10.11
C ASN A 170 -6.97 -0.78 -11.56
N HIS A 171 -7.40 -1.77 -12.34
CA HIS A 171 -6.85 -2.04 -13.66
C HIS A 171 -7.91 -2.43 -14.70
N ALA A 172 -7.56 -2.33 -15.97
CA ALA A 172 -8.25 -2.98 -17.08
C ALA A 172 -7.60 -4.34 -17.43
N GLY A 173 -8.18 -5.10 -18.37
CA GLY A 173 -7.58 -6.32 -18.87
C GLY A 173 -6.41 -6.09 -19.82
N TYR A 174 -5.57 -7.11 -20.00
CA TYR A 174 -4.43 -7.05 -20.92
C TYR A 174 -4.85 -6.70 -22.35
N GLY A 175 -4.24 -5.65 -22.91
CA GLY A 175 -4.48 -5.25 -24.30
C GLY A 175 -5.86 -4.66 -24.58
N ALA A 176 -6.63 -4.33 -23.54
CA ALA A 176 -8.00 -3.88 -23.65
C ALA A 176 -8.15 -2.64 -24.54
N THR A 177 -9.26 -2.50 -25.27
CA THR A 177 -9.45 -1.36 -26.20
C THR A 177 -9.34 0.00 -25.50
N LEU A 178 -9.80 0.08 -24.24
CA LEU A 178 -9.71 1.30 -23.42
C LEU A 178 -8.26 1.80 -23.27
N THR A 179 -7.30 0.88 -23.13
CA THR A 179 -5.86 1.20 -22.96
C THR A 179 -5.22 1.81 -24.20
N LYS A 180 -5.77 1.52 -25.38
CA LYS A 180 -5.29 2.06 -26.67
C LYS A 180 -5.96 3.38 -27.01
N THR A 181 -7.22 3.53 -26.61
CA THR A 181 -8.04 4.72 -26.91
C THR A 181 -7.82 5.85 -25.91
N ASN A 182 -7.45 5.52 -24.68
CA ASN A 182 -7.14 6.48 -23.61
C ASN A 182 -5.85 6.04 -22.88
N PRO A 183 -4.70 5.95 -23.58
CA PRO A 183 -3.44 5.50 -22.98
C PRO A 183 -3.00 6.37 -21.78
N GLU A 184 -3.37 7.65 -21.78
CA GLU A 184 -3.09 8.59 -20.71
C GLU A 184 -3.84 8.28 -19.39
N TRP A 185 -4.86 7.42 -19.43
CA TRP A 185 -5.60 6.99 -18.23
C TRP A 185 -4.85 5.96 -17.40
N PHE A 186 -3.70 5.47 -17.86
CA PHE A 186 -2.99 4.37 -17.23
C PHE A 186 -1.56 4.75 -16.84
N ASN A 187 -1.09 4.20 -15.73
CA ASN A 187 0.28 4.29 -15.28
C ASN A 187 1.18 3.54 -16.26
N THR A 188 2.19 4.25 -16.75
CA THR A 188 3.24 3.69 -17.60
C THR A 188 4.40 3.19 -16.75
N LYS A 189 5.31 2.41 -17.35
CA LYS A 189 6.56 2.04 -16.68
C LYS A 189 7.37 3.26 -16.23
N ALA A 190 7.33 4.37 -16.98
CA ALA A 190 8.01 5.59 -16.59
C ALA A 190 7.36 6.24 -15.35
N ASP A 191 6.02 6.27 -15.28
CA ASP A 191 5.28 6.74 -14.10
C ASP A 191 5.63 5.88 -12.88
N CYS A 192 5.56 4.55 -13.04
CA CYS A 192 5.95 3.60 -12.01
C CYS A 192 7.40 3.83 -11.57
N ASP A 193 8.37 3.92 -12.48
CA ASP A 193 9.80 4.10 -12.18
C ASP A 193 10.07 5.45 -11.47
N ALA A 194 9.33 6.50 -11.81
CA ALA A 194 9.41 7.81 -11.17
C ALA A 194 8.69 7.87 -9.80
N SER A 195 7.70 7.02 -9.56
CA SER A 195 6.89 7.08 -8.34
C SER A 195 7.67 6.63 -7.08
N SER A 196 7.42 7.31 -5.96
CA SER A 196 7.83 6.84 -4.63
C SER A 196 6.83 5.86 -3.99
N ASN A 197 5.61 5.77 -4.51
CA ASN A 197 4.57 4.83 -4.05
C ASN A 197 4.30 3.76 -5.11
N LYS A 198 5.24 2.82 -5.22
CA LYS A 198 5.15 1.71 -6.17
C LYS A 198 3.96 0.78 -5.92
N THR A 199 3.28 0.87 -4.77
CA THR A 199 2.12 0.02 -4.49
C THR A 199 0.89 0.47 -5.26
N THR A 200 0.73 1.77 -5.50
CA THR A 200 -0.46 2.35 -6.16
C THR A 200 -0.22 2.86 -7.57
N ASP A 201 1.04 3.05 -7.96
CA ASP A 201 1.38 3.70 -9.23
C ASP A 201 2.12 2.76 -10.20
N CYS A 202 2.18 1.47 -9.85
CA CYS A 202 2.80 0.43 -10.67
C CYS A 202 1.78 -0.66 -10.99
N ASP A 203 1.97 -1.27 -12.16
CA ASP A 203 1.13 -2.38 -12.58
C ASP A 203 1.19 -3.56 -11.61
N LEU A 204 0.02 -4.17 -11.41
CA LEU A 204 -0.09 -5.45 -10.75
C LEU A 204 0.02 -6.55 -11.80
N ALA A 205 1.15 -7.27 -11.81
CA ALA A 205 1.40 -8.38 -12.74
C ALA A 205 1.27 -8.00 -14.24
N GLY A 206 1.68 -6.79 -14.62
CA GLY A 206 1.60 -6.28 -16.00
C GLY A 206 0.21 -5.78 -16.41
N LEU A 207 -0.77 -5.77 -15.50
CA LEU A 207 -2.12 -5.29 -15.82
C LEU A 207 -2.13 -3.77 -16.01
N PRO A 208 -2.85 -3.25 -17.04
CA PRO A 208 -2.98 -1.81 -17.25
C PRO A 208 -3.60 -1.10 -16.05
N ASP A 209 -2.76 -0.43 -15.28
CA ASP A 209 -3.10 0.19 -14.00
C ASP A 209 -3.64 1.60 -14.19
N PHE A 210 -4.84 1.90 -13.66
CA PHE A 210 -5.49 3.20 -13.86
C PHE A 210 -4.79 4.30 -13.05
N LYS A 211 -4.71 5.50 -13.63
CA LYS A 211 -4.38 6.75 -12.93
C LYS A 211 -5.63 7.33 -12.28
N GLN A 212 -6.03 6.84 -11.11
CA GLN A 212 -7.31 7.26 -10.49
C GLN A 212 -7.33 8.70 -9.96
N ASP A 213 -6.18 9.37 -9.93
CA ASP A 213 -6.02 10.79 -9.63
C ASP A 213 -6.50 11.70 -10.78
N LEU A 214 -6.53 11.18 -12.01
CA LEU A 214 -7.09 11.90 -13.16
C LEU A 214 -8.62 12.01 -13.04
N PRO A 215 -9.20 13.22 -13.09
CA PRO A 215 -10.65 13.39 -12.92
C PRO A 215 -11.51 12.59 -13.91
N ALA A 216 -11.04 12.41 -15.15
CA ALA A 216 -11.73 11.61 -16.16
C ALA A 216 -11.80 10.12 -15.78
N VAL A 217 -10.70 9.57 -15.27
CA VAL A 217 -10.61 8.18 -14.78
C VAL A 217 -11.49 8.01 -13.54
N THR A 218 -11.39 8.92 -12.56
CA THR A 218 -12.24 8.91 -11.38
C THR A 218 -13.73 8.93 -11.76
N ALA A 219 -14.12 9.77 -12.71
CA ALA A 219 -15.50 9.86 -13.18
C ALA A 219 -15.94 8.56 -13.86
N TYR A 220 -15.11 8.01 -14.76
CA TYR A 220 -15.39 6.77 -15.47
C TYR A 220 -15.62 5.58 -14.51
N LEU A 221 -14.74 5.40 -13.51
CA LEU A 221 -14.83 4.31 -12.53
C LEU A 221 -16.05 4.47 -11.61
N ASN A 222 -16.36 5.70 -11.17
CA ASN A 222 -17.56 5.98 -10.38
C ASN A 222 -18.85 5.73 -11.19
N ASP A 223 -18.84 6.06 -12.48
CA ASP A 223 -19.94 5.80 -13.41
C ASP A 223 -20.14 4.30 -13.64
N PHE A 224 -19.06 3.53 -13.74
CA PHE A 224 -19.10 2.06 -13.82
C PHE A 224 -19.82 1.47 -12.61
N VAL A 225 -19.41 1.83 -11.38
CA VAL A 225 -20.05 1.31 -10.16
C VAL A 225 -21.51 1.77 -10.04
N THR A 226 -21.78 3.03 -10.37
CA THR A 226 -23.14 3.59 -10.33
C THR A 226 -24.06 2.93 -11.36
N TYR A 227 -23.54 2.60 -12.55
CA TYR A 227 -24.28 1.89 -13.59
C TYR A 227 -24.76 0.52 -13.10
N TRP A 228 -23.87 -0.33 -12.56
CA TRP A 228 -24.28 -1.66 -12.11
C TRP A 228 -25.28 -1.60 -10.97
N ARG A 229 -25.04 -0.76 -9.95
CA ARG A 229 -26.01 -0.55 -8.87
C ARG A 229 -27.39 -0.17 -9.40
N GLY A 230 -27.47 0.77 -10.34
CA GLY A 230 -28.73 1.24 -10.91
C GLY A 230 -29.37 0.24 -11.88
N ALA A 231 -28.56 -0.49 -12.65
CA ALA A 231 -29.03 -1.37 -13.70
C ALA A 231 -29.52 -2.72 -13.17
N THR A 232 -29.01 -3.19 -12.02
CA THR A 232 -29.24 -4.56 -11.55
C THR A 232 -29.77 -4.66 -10.12
N GLY A 233 -29.58 -3.65 -9.28
CA GLY A 233 -30.05 -3.68 -7.90
C GLY A 233 -29.21 -4.55 -6.95
N ILE A 234 -27.93 -4.76 -7.26
CA ILE A 234 -26.96 -5.42 -6.36
C ILE A 234 -26.96 -4.79 -4.95
N ASP A 235 -26.75 -5.61 -3.94
CA ASP A 235 -26.80 -5.21 -2.52
C ASP A 235 -25.45 -4.76 -1.98
N GLY A 236 -24.36 -5.26 -2.58
CA GLY A 236 -23.01 -4.94 -2.14
C GLY A 236 -21.95 -5.10 -3.21
N LEU A 237 -20.74 -4.62 -2.87
CA LEU A 237 -19.56 -4.68 -3.72
C LEU A 237 -18.45 -5.46 -3.00
N ARG A 238 -17.76 -6.35 -3.69
CA ARG A 238 -16.39 -6.74 -3.29
C ARG A 238 -15.44 -5.92 -4.12
N ILE A 239 -14.51 -5.23 -3.48
CA ILE A 239 -13.56 -4.33 -4.14
C ILE A 239 -12.22 -5.07 -4.24
N ASP A 240 -11.85 -5.38 -5.47
CA ASP A 240 -10.56 -5.98 -5.80
C ASP A 240 -9.40 -5.05 -5.46
N THR A 241 -8.26 -5.63 -5.05
CA THR A 241 -6.95 -4.97 -5.00
C THR A 241 -6.92 -3.60 -4.31
N MET A 242 -7.73 -3.41 -3.26
CA MET A 242 -8.00 -2.10 -2.66
C MET A 242 -6.73 -1.35 -2.21
N LYS A 243 -5.70 -2.08 -1.75
CA LYS A 243 -4.42 -1.50 -1.33
C LYS A 243 -3.57 -0.91 -2.47
N HIS A 244 -3.90 -1.24 -3.72
CA HIS A 244 -3.21 -0.80 -4.93
C HIS A 244 -3.84 0.45 -5.55
N VAL A 245 -4.87 1.02 -4.93
CA VAL A 245 -5.53 2.24 -5.41
C VAL A 245 -5.26 3.38 -4.43
N PRO A 246 -4.96 4.61 -4.91
CA PRO A 246 -4.64 5.75 -4.03
C PRO A 246 -5.73 6.08 -3.00
N ASP A 247 -5.32 6.36 -1.76
CA ASP A 247 -6.20 6.75 -0.65
C ASP A 247 -7.14 7.93 -1.00
N ALA A 248 -6.68 8.86 -1.84
CA ALA A 248 -7.46 10.01 -2.28
C ALA A 248 -8.72 9.59 -3.05
N TYR A 249 -8.60 8.56 -3.90
CA TYR A 249 -9.74 7.98 -4.61
C TYR A 249 -10.73 7.37 -3.62
N TRP A 250 -10.24 6.58 -2.64
CA TRP A 250 -11.11 5.95 -1.64
C TRP A 250 -11.88 6.94 -0.78
N LYS A 251 -11.23 8.01 -0.31
CA LYS A 251 -11.89 9.09 0.44
C LYS A 251 -13.04 9.72 -0.36
N GLN A 252 -12.86 9.92 -1.66
CA GLN A 252 -13.94 10.38 -2.53
C GLN A 252 -15.01 9.32 -2.77
N PHE A 253 -14.61 8.06 -2.95
CA PHE A 253 -15.51 6.96 -3.28
C PHE A 253 -16.50 6.68 -2.16
N PHE A 254 -16.04 6.69 -0.90
CA PHE A 254 -16.87 6.39 0.30
C PHE A 254 -17.53 7.61 0.95
N LYS A 255 -17.21 8.85 0.53
CA LYS A 255 -17.89 10.03 1.09
C LYS A 255 -19.40 9.98 0.82
N ALA A 256 -20.18 10.70 1.63
CA ALA A 256 -21.61 10.87 1.42
C ALA A 256 -21.91 11.34 -0.02
N GLY A 257 -22.76 10.60 -0.73
CA GLY A 257 -23.09 10.83 -2.13
C GLY A 257 -22.14 10.21 -3.17
N GLY A 258 -20.99 9.67 -2.75
CA GLY A 258 -20.03 8.96 -3.60
C GLY A 258 -20.58 7.65 -4.20
N ALA A 259 -19.82 7.05 -5.13
CA ALA A 259 -20.25 5.82 -5.81
C ALA A 259 -20.38 4.65 -4.83
N GLY A 260 -19.46 4.54 -3.88
CA GLY A 260 -19.47 3.54 -2.80
C GLY A 260 -19.99 4.05 -1.46
N ASP A 261 -20.79 5.11 -1.44
CA ASP A 261 -21.39 5.65 -0.21
C ASP A 261 -22.01 4.52 0.65
N PRO A 262 -21.48 4.27 1.87
CA PRO A 262 -21.95 3.21 2.76
C PRO A 262 -23.44 3.27 3.09
N ALA A 263 -24.08 4.45 2.98
CA ALA A 263 -25.53 4.60 3.19
C ALA A 263 -26.36 4.06 2.00
N ARG A 264 -25.73 3.85 0.84
CA ARG A 264 -26.38 3.40 -0.41
C ARG A 264 -26.03 1.97 -0.79
N ILE A 265 -24.78 1.56 -0.58
CA ILE A 265 -24.30 0.23 -0.93
C ILE A 265 -23.22 -0.19 0.07
N TRP A 266 -23.29 -1.43 0.54
CA TRP A 266 -22.23 -1.97 1.38
C TRP A 266 -21.09 -2.50 0.52
N SER A 267 -19.87 -2.46 1.05
CA SER A 267 -18.74 -3.07 0.36
C SER A 267 -17.75 -3.71 1.32
N VAL A 268 -17.03 -4.68 0.80
CA VAL A 268 -15.86 -5.30 1.43
C VAL A 268 -14.65 -5.14 0.52
N GLY A 269 -13.58 -4.54 1.04
CA GLY A 269 -12.32 -4.39 0.31
C GLY A 269 -11.37 -5.56 0.52
N GLU A 270 -10.67 -5.94 -0.54
CA GLU A 270 -9.49 -6.78 -0.45
C GLU A 270 -8.25 -5.94 -0.15
N VAL A 271 -7.76 -6.06 1.08
CA VAL A 271 -6.46 -5.52 1.51
C VAL A 271 -5.64 -6.72 1.96
N PHE A 272 -4.88 -7.31 1.03
CA PHE A 272 -4.09 -8.52 1.28
C PHE A 272 -2.87 -8.18 2.16
N ASP A 273 -3.11 -8.01 3.47
CA ASP A 273 -2.12 -7.65 4.49
C ASP A 273 -2.53 -8.16 5.89
N GLY A 274 -1.57 -8.62 6.68
CA GLY A 274 -1.82 -9.24 7.99
C GLY A 274 -1.83 -8.27 9.18
N ASN A 275 -1.62 -6.97 8.99
CA ASN A 275 -1.51 -5.97 10.05
C ASN A 275 -2.87 -5.33 10.37
N PRO A 276 -3.45 -5.56 11.57
CA PRO A 276 -4.74 -4.98 11.94
C PRO A 276 -4.81 -3.44 11.88
N ALA A 277 -3.71 -2.75 12.20
CA ALA A 277 -3.69 -1.28 12.14
C ALA A 277 -3.75 -0.76 10.70
N TYR A 278 -3.12 -1.47 9.75
CA TYR A 278 -3.19 -1.13 8.34
C TYR A 278 -4.58 -1.45 7.77
N LEU A 279 -5.19 -2.59 8.13
CA LEU A 279 -6.58 -2.88 7.76
C LEU A 279 -7.57 -1.83 8.30
N ALA A 280 -7.34 -1.37 9.54
CA ALA A 280 -8.20 -0.37 10.18
C ALA A 280 -8.19 0.99 9.44
N SER A 281 -7.07 1.40 8.82
CA SER A 281 -7.03 2.70 8.11
C SER A 281 -8.02 2.74 6.94
N PHE A 282 -8.18 1.65 6.19
CA PHE A 282 -9.17 1.58 5.11
C PHE A 282 -10.61 1.73 5.61
N MET A 283 -10.93 1.17 6.78
CA MET A 283 -12.28 1.26 7.35
C MET A 283 -12.55 2.58 8.06
N ASP A 284 -11.60 3.04 8.87
CA ASP A 284 -11.81 4.12 9.83
C ASP A 284 -11.31 5.48 9.32
N GLU A 285 -10.31 5.50 8.43
CA GLU A 285 -9.80 6.74 7.81
C GLU A 285 -10.34 6.94 6.39
N LEU A 286 -10.39 5.89 5.57
CA LEU A 286 -10.86 5.99 4.17
C LEU A 286 -12.37 5.80 4.02
N GLY A 287 -13.03 5.17 5.00
CA GLY A 287 -14.49 5.07 5.07
C GLY A 287 -15.10 3.78 4.53
N ALA A 288 -14.30 2.76 4.23
CA ALA A 288 -14.81 1.48 3.74
C ALA A 288 -15.75 0.82 4.78
N PRO A 289 -16.93 0.30 4.39
CA PRO A 289 -17.83 -0.42 5.28
C PRO A 289 -17.19 -1.65 5.94
N SER A 290 -16.36 -2.38 5.20
CA SER A 290 -15.67 -3.60 5.63
C SER A 290 -14.40 -3.83 4.81
N VAL A 291 -13.48 -4.62 5.35
CA VAL A 291 -12.38 -5.26 4.62
C VAL A 291 -12.28 -6.73 5.03
N PHE A 292 -11.64 -7.55 4.20
CA PHE A 292 -11.33 -8.94 4.56
C PHE A 292 -10.31 -9.00 5.70
N ASP A 293 -10.56 -9.84 6.70
CA ASP A 293 -9.72 -10.03 7.89
C ASP A 293 -8.55 -10.98 7.60
N PHE A 294 -7.60 -10.49 6.81
CA PHE A 294 -6.38 -11.25 6.48
C PHE A 294 -5.53 -11.55 7.73
N ALA A 295 -5.59 -10.71 8.76
CA ALA A 295 -4.91 -10.95 10.04
C ALA A 295 -5.41 -12.25 10.70
N LEU A 296 -6.73 -12.44 10.79
CA LEU A 296 -7.32 -13.68 11.31
C LEU A 296 -7.11 -14.87 10.38
N TYR A 297 -7.22 -14.67 9.05
CA TYR A 297 -6.91 -15.72 8.07
C TYR A 297 -5.51 -16.30 8.26
N TYR A 298 -4.47 -15.47 8.40
CA TYR A 298 -3.11 -15.97 8.62
C TYR A 298 -2.99 -16.74 9.94
N ALA A 299 -3.70 -16.34 10.99
CA ALA A 299 -3.74 -17.10 12.24
C ALA A 299 -4.39 -18.49 12.05
N PHE A 300 -5.50 -18.58 11.31
CA PHE A 300 -6.10 -19.87 10.96
C PHE A 300 -5.13 -20.74 10.16
N LYS A 301 -4.59 -20.19 9.07
CA LYS A 301 -3.64 -20.87 8.17
C LYS A 301 -2.45 -21.43 8.93
N ASP A 302 -1.87 -20.65 9.85
CA ASP A 302 -0.62 -21.03 10.50
C ASP A 302 -0.80 -21.89 11.75
N GLN A 303 -1.86 -21.66 12.53
CA GLN A 303 -2.04 -22.31 13.83
C GLN A 303 -3.07 -23.43 13.83
N MET A 304 -4.15 -23.34 13.05
CA MET A 304 -5.22 -24.36 13.04
C MET A 304 -4.97 -25.50 12.04
N SER A 305 -4.04 -25.33 11.12
CA SER A 305 -3.68 -26.35 10.13
C SER A 305 -2.75 -27.45 10.69
N SER A 306 -2.24 -27.32 11.92
CA SER A 306 -1.35 -28.32 12.54
C SER A 306 -1.59 -28.49 14.04
N ALA A 307 -1.22 -29.65 14.58
CA ALA A 307 -1.41 -29.98 16.00
C ALA A 307 -0.48 -29.22 16.96
N GLY A 308 0.66 -28.74 16.45
CA GLY A 308 1.66 -27.97 17.20
C GLY A 308 1.41 -26.46 17.21
N GLY A 309 0.37 -25.98 16.53
CA GLY A 309 0.00 -24.57 16.58
C GLY A 309 -0.51 -24.20 17.97
N ASN A 310 0.30 -23.46 18.74
CA ASN A 310 -0.26 -22.64 19.83
C ASN A 310 -1.32 -21.70 19.23
N LEU A 311 -2.28 -21.23 20.02
CA LEU A 311 -3.33 -20.32 19.54
C LEU A 311 -3.05 -18.85 19.92
N ASP A 312 -1.78 -18.53 20.21
CA ASP A 312 -1.39 -17.22 20.75
C ASP A 312 -1.57 -16.12 19.71
N ARG A 313 -1.05 -16.29 18.48
CA ARG A 313 -1.30 -15.33 17.38
C ARG A 313 -2.79 -15.05 17.15
N MET A 314 -3.66 -16.06 17.19
CA MET A 314 -5.11 -15.84 17.09
C MET A 314 -5.64 -14.99 18.25
N ALA A 315 -5.23 -15.28 19.48
CA ALA A 315 -5.57 -14.46 20.64
C ALA A 315 -5.00 -13.03 20.52
N ASP A 316 -3.79 -12.87 19.98
CA ASP A 316 -3.13 -11.59 19.78
C ASP A 316 -3.78 -10.76 18.66
N VAL A 317 -4.33 -11.40 17.62
CA VAL A 317 -5.17 -10.75 16.62
C VAL A 317 -6.43 -10.20 17.28
N PHE A 318 -7.12 -11.00 18.10
CA PHE A 318 -8.29 -10.53 18.84
C PHE A 318 -7.95 -9.47 19.90
N ALA A 319 -6.76 -9.54 20.50
CA ALA A 319 -6.27 -8.52 21.44
C ALA A 319 -6.03 -7.17 20.75
N GLN A 320 -5.77 -7.17 19.45
CA GLN A 320 -5.60 -5.97 18.64
C GLN A 320 -6.93 -5.42 18.10
N ASP A 321 -8.07 -6.07 18.32
CA ASP A 321 -9.38 -5.60 17.81
C ASP A 321 -9.72 -4.15 18.26
N GLY A 322 -9.10 -3.67 19.34
CA GLY A 322 -9.21 -2.29 19.81
C GLY A 322 -8.70 -1.23 18.81
N VAL A 323 -7.90 -1.59 17.79
CA VAL A 323 -7.46 -0.65 16.73
C VAL A 323 -8.58 -0.26 15.79
N TYR A 324 -9.62 -1.09 15.66
CA TYR A 324 -10.80 -0.80 14.86
C TYR A 324 -11.82 -0.03 15.71
N ARG A 325 -12.54 0.91 15.08
CA ARG A 325 -13.74 1.52 15.70
C ARG A 325 -14.81 0.49 15.98
N ASP A 326 -15.00 -0.45 15.05
CA ASP A 326 -15.91 -1.58 15.18
C ASP A 326 -15.37 -2.84 14.44
N PRO A 327 -14.70 -3.75 15.16
CA PRO A 327 -14.16 -4.99 14.58
C PRO A 327 -15.25 -5.97 14.15
N THR A 328 -16.52 -5.78 14.55
CA THR A 328 -17.62 -6.65 14.11
C THR A 328 -17.97 -6.48 12.63
N ARG A 329 -17.48 -5.41 11.99
CA ARG A 329 -17.64 -5.13 10.56
C ARG A 329 -16.67 -5.88 9.65
N LEU A 330 -15.61 -6.48 10.18
CA LEU A 330 -14.64 -7.25 9.38
C LEU A 330 -15.30 -8.45 8.69
N THR A 331 -14.85 -8.78 7.48
CA THR A 331 -15.28 -10.00 6.78
C THR A 331 -14.24 -11.10 6.95
N THR A 332 -14.60 -12.18 7.63
CA THR A 332 -13.67 -13.25 8.00
C THR A 332 -13.78 -14.43 7.04
N PHE A 333 -12.66 -15.09 6.73
CA PHE A 333 -12.61 -16.26 5.83
C PHE A 333 -11.51 -17.24 6.29
N VAL A 334 -11.60 -18.50 5.85
CA VAL A 334 -10.57 -19.53 6.10
C VAL A 334 -9.69 -19.79 4.87
N ASP A 335 -10.26 -19.61 3.68
CA ASP A 335 -9.61 -19.64 2.38
C ASP A 335 -10.46 -18.85 1.37
N ASN A 336 -9.87 -18.54 0.21
CA ASN A 336 -10.51 -17.83 -0.89
C ASN A 336 -9.88 -18.26 -2.23
N HIS A 337 -10.21 -17.55 -3.30
CA HIS A 337 -9.73 -17.82 -4.66
C HIS A 337 -8.25 -17.50 -4.94
N ASP A 338 -7.53 -16.80 -4.08
CA ASP A 338 -6.11 -16.42 -4.31
C ASP A 338 -5.15 -17.17 -3.41
N VAL A 339 -5.66 -17.76 -2.34
CA VAL A 339 -4.88 -18.52 -1.39
C VAL A 339 -5.09 -20.00 -1.54
N ARG A 340 -4.09 -20.76 -1.11
CA ARG A 340 -4.20 -22.21 -0.97
C ARG A 340 -5.42 -22.59 -0.13
N ARG A 341 -6.10 -23.68 -0.51
CA ARG A 341 -7.23 -24.22 0.25
C ARG A 341 -6.78 -24.63 1.65
N PHE A 342 -7.59 -24.36 2.67
CA PHE A 342 -7.21 -24.64 4.06
C PHE A 342 -6.87 -26.13 4.29
N VAL A 343 -7.60 -27.05 3.65
CA VAL A 343 -7.35 -28.48 3.77
C VAL A 343 -5.99 -28.88 3.18
N SER A 344 -5.52 -28.17 2.16
CA SER A 344 -4.20 -28.41 1.56
C SER A 344 -3.06 -27.93 2.46
N GLU A 345 -3.26 -26.87 3.25
CA GLU A 345 -2.32 -26.46 4.31
C GLU A 345 -2.16 -27.58 5.36
N VAL A 346 -3.26 -28.25 5.74
CA VAL A 346 -3.21 -29.36 6.70
C VAL A 346 -2.45 -30.55 6.13
N THR A 347 -2.76 -30.96 4.89
CA THR A 347 -2.17 -32.16 4.30
C THR A 347 -0.67 -32.01 4.04
N GLU A 348 -0.22 -30.82 3.62
CA GLU A 348 1.22 -30.57 3.43
C GLU A 348 2.01 -30.55 4.74
N ARG A 349 1.34 -30.23 5.84
CA ARG A 349 1.91 -30.32 7.19
C ARG A 349 1.82 -31.74 7.78
N GLY A 350 1.53 -32.74 6.95
CA GLY A 350 1.50 -34.15 7.32
C GLY A 350 0.17 -34.65 7.90
N GLY A 351 -0.88 -33.83 7.88
CA GLY A 351 -2.22 -34.26 8.30
C GLY A 351 -2.89 -35.16 7.26
N SER A 352 -3.67 -36.14 7.72
CA SER A 352 -4.54 -36.95 6.86
C SER A 352 -5.74 -36.15 6.34
N ALA A 353 -6.42 -36.63 5.29
CA ALA A 353 -7.65 -36.01 4.78
C ALA A 353 -8.76 -35.90 5.84
N ALA A 354 -8.88 -36.89 6.72
CA ALA A 354 -9.82 -36.85 7.84
C ALA A 354 -9.46 -35.73 8.83
N GLN A 355 -8.19 -35.62 9.21
CA GLN A 355 -7.72 -34.51 10.05
C GLN A 355 -7.90 -33.15 9.37
N ALA A 356 -7.73 -33.06 8.06
CA ALA A 356 -7.96 -31.84 7.29
C ALA A 356 -9.43 -31.40 7.36
N ALA A 357 -10.38 -32.33 7.22
CA ALA A 357 -11.80 -32.03 7.39
C ALA A 357 -12.15 -31.60 8.82
N GLU A 358 -11.62 -32.28 9.84
CA GLU A 358 -11.82 -31.92 11.25
C GLU A 358 -11.25 -30.54 11.59
N ARG A 359 -10.04 -30.24 11.11
CA ARG A 359 -9.39 -28.93 11.30
C ARG A 359 -10.11 -27.83 10.53
N LEU A 360 -10.63 -28.13 9.34
CA LEU A 360 -11.46 -27.19 8.60
C LEU A 360 -12.75 -26.87 9.35
N ASP A 361 -13.45 -27.88 9.89
CA ASP A 361 -14.62 -27.67 10.75
C ASP A 361 -14.28 -26.81 11.97
N MET A 362 -13.14 -27.05 12.62
CA MET A 362 -12.66 -26.23 13.74
C MET A 362 -12.39 -24.77 13.32
N ALA A 363 -11.77 -24.53 12.16
CA ALA A 363 -11.52 -23.19 11.63
C ALA A 363 -12.83 -22.48 11.25
N LEU A 364 -13.75 -23.16 10.56
CA LEU A 364 -15.08 -22.66 10.23
C LEU A 364 -15.91 -22.38 11.49
N SER A 365 -15.86 -23.27 12.48
CA SER A 365 -16.52 -23.08 13.78
C SER A 365 -16.00 -21.81 14.46
N THR A 366 -14.68 -21.61 14.48
CA THR A 366 -14.09 -20.40 15.06
C THR A 366 -14.50 -19.16 14.29
N MET A 367 -14.44 -19.19 12.95
CA MET A 367 -14.84 -18.10 12.07
C MET A 367 -16.31 -17.67 12.27
N TYR A 368 -17.24 -18.63 12.31
CA TYR A 368 -18.67 -18.34 12.49
C TYR A 368 -19.02 -17.84 13.89
N LEU A 369 -18.20 -18.16 14.89
CA LEU A 369 -18.52 -17.88 16.29
C LEU A 369 -17.73 -16.67 16.84
N ALA A 370 -16.66 -16.28 16.17
CA ALA A 370 -15.94 -15.04 16.42
C ALA A 370 -16.69 -13.80 15.89
N ARG A 371 -16.17 -12.60 16.22
CA ARG A 371 -16.64 -11.33 15.66
C ARG A 371 -16.37 -11.24 14.15
N GLY A 372 -17.24 -10.54 13.42
CA GLY A 372 -17.14 -10.35 11.97
C GLY A 372 -18.28 -11.01 11.19
N THR A 373 -18.19 -10.92 9.87
CA THR A 373 -19.12 -11.48 8.87
C THR A 373 -18.43 -12.65 8.16
N PRO A 374 -18.88 -13.90 8.34
CA PRO A 374 -18.23 -15.07 7.72
C PRO A 374 -18.41 -15.08 6.20
N SER A 375 -17.34 -15.38 5.48
CA SER A 375 -17.33 -15.62 4.03
C SER A 375 -16.74 -17.00 3.73
N VAL A 376 -17.49 -17.83 3.02
CA VAL A 376 -17.10 -19.20 2.65
C VAL A 376 -16.90 -19.30 1.15
N TRP A 377 -15.75 -19.83 0.74
CA TRP A 377 -15.41 -20.06 -0.66
C TRP A 377 -16.04 -21.36 -1.18
N GLN A 378 -16.50 -21.39 -2.44
CA GLN A 378 -17.10 -22.59 -3.02
C GLN A 378 -16.21 -23.81 -2.88
N GLY A 379 -16.75 -24.98 -2.55
CA GLY A 379 -15.98 -26.21 -2.40
C GLY A 379 -15.44 -26.44 -0.99
N THR A 380 -15.45 -25.43 -0.12
CA THR A 380 -15.06 -25.59 1.28
C THR A 380 -16.02 -26.54 2.01
N GLU A 381 -17.30 -26.54 1.64
CA GLU A 381 -18.33 -27.47 2.12
C GLU A 381 -18.13 -28.94 1.71
N ILE A 382 -17.19 -29.23 0.80
CA ILE A 382 -16.78 -30.61 0.45
C ILE A 382 -15.30 -30.87 0.77
N ALA A 383 -14.67 -29.99 1.57
CA ALA A 383 -13.24 -30.05 1.88
C ALA A 383 -12.39 -30.15 0.59
N GLN A 384 -12.68 -29.29 -0.40
CA GLN A 384 -11.96 -29.27 -1.67
C GLN A 384 -10.50 -28.84 -1.48
N ALA A 385 -9.57 -29.65 -1.97
CA ALA A 385 -8.15 -29.36 -1.96
C ALA A 385 -7.76 -28.42 -3.13
N GLY A 386 -6.64 -27.72 -2.97
CA GLY A 386 -6.08 -26.84 -3.99
C GLY A 386 -4.84 -26.10 -3.48
N LEU A 387 -3.79 -26.09 -4.29
CA LEU A 387 -2.44 -25.62 -3.92
C LEU A 387 -2.23 -24.11 -4.14
N GLY A 388 -3.17 -23.43 -4.80
CA GLY A 388 -3.09 -22.00 -5.12
C GLY A 388 -3.67 -21.72 -6.50
N ASP A 389 -3.37 -20.54 -7.05
CA ASP A 389 -3.89 -20.11 -8.35
C ASP A 389 -3.60 -21.14 -9.46
N PRO A 390 -4.58 -21.45 -10.33
CA PRO A 390 -4.40 -22.31 -11.50
C PRO A 390 -3.23 -21.96 -12.42
N TYR A 391 -2.75 -20.72 -12.47
CA TYR A 391 -1.58 -20.34 -13.28
C TYR A 391 -0.36 -21.20 -12.92
N GLY A 392 -0.11 -21.35 -11.61
CA GLY A 392 1.01 -22.11 -11.07
C GLY A 392 0.73 -23.60 -10.86
N ASN A 393 -0.45 -24.12 -11.21
CA ASN A 393 -0.88 -25.48 -10.85
C ASN A 393 -1.56 -26.21 -12.02
N ALA A 394 -1.28 -27.51 -12.17
CA ALA A 394 -1.93 -28.32 -13.20
C ALA A 394 -3.44 -28.52 -12.90
N LEU A 395 -4.19 -28.97 -13.90
CA LEU A 395 -5.61 -29.32 -13.73
C LEU A 395 -5.79 -30.33 -12.58
N GLY A 396 -6.73 -30.05 -11.69
CA GLY A 396 -7.01 -30.84 -10.49
C GLY A 396 -6.13 -30.48 -9.29
N GLN A 397 -5.20 -29.52 -9.42
CA GLN A 397 -4.33 -29.07 -8.33
C GLN A 397 -4.59 -27.62 -7.92
N GLY A 398 -5.32 -26.83 -8.72
CA GLY A 398 -5.61 -25.43 -8.42
C GLY A 398 -6.63 -25.25 -7.28
N ASN A 399 -6.72 -24.04 -6.75
CA ASN A 399 -7.74 -23.66 -5.75
C ASN A 399 -9.08 -23.21 -6.36
N ARG A 400 -9.13 -23.03 -7.69
CA ARG A 400 -10.31 -22.61 -8.49
C ARG A 400 -10.88 -23.75 -9.37
N GLU A 401 -10.67 -25.01 -9.00
CA GLU A 401 -11.28 -26.14 -9.71
C GLU A 401 -12.82 -26.06 -9.65
N PRO A 402 -13.54 -26.55 -10.69
CA PRO A 402 -14.99 -26.56 -10.70
C PRO A 402 -15.61 -27.18 -9.43
N MET A 403 -16.74 -26.63 -8.98
CA MET A 403 -17.47 -27.16 -7.83
C MET A 403 -18.00 -28.56 -8.14
N ASP A 404 -17.63 -29.54 -7.29
CA ASP A 404 -18.10 -30.92 -7.42
C ASP A 404 -19.31 -31.19 -6.52
N PHE A 405 -20.52 -30.94 -7.03
CA PHE A 405 -21.77 -31.19 -6.30
C PHE A 405 -21.98 -32.68 -5.98
N THR A 406 -21.33 -33.62 -6.66
CA THR A 406 -21.52 -35.05 -6.40
C THR A 406 -20.92 -35.48 -5.06
N ARG A 407 -19.94 -34.72 -4.55
CA ARG A 407 -19.27 -34.98 -3.28
C ARG A 407 -20.05 -34.53 -2.05
N LEU A 408 -21.14 -33.79 -2.22
CA LEU A 408 -21.94 -33.28 -1.10
C LEU A 408 -22.49 -34.40 -0.22
N GLY A 409 -22.98 -35.48 -0.81
CA GLY A 409 -23.53 -36.61 -0.05
C GLY A 409 -22.50 -37.35 0.83
N GLY A 410 -21.20 -37.11 0.62
CA GLY A 410 -20.10 -37.66 1.42
C GLY A 410 -19.50 -36.68 2.42
N SER A 411 -19.96 -35.42 2.44
CA SER A 411 -19.49 -34.39 3.36
C SER A 411 -20.51 -34.14 4.46
N THR A 412 -20.05 -33.88 5.68
CA THR A 412 -20.89 -33.40 6.78
C THR A 412 -20.74 -31.90 7.02
N LEU A 413 -19.88 -31.23 6.24
CA LEU A 413 -19.57 -29.82 6.42
C LEU A 413 -20.74 -28.91 6.01
N ASP A 414 -21.62 -29.32 5.08
CA ASP A 414 -22.77 -28.51 4.69
C ASP A 414 -23.84 -28.45 5.80
N GLU A 415 -24.16 -29.58 6.43
CA GLU A 415 -24.96 -29.64 7.67
C GLU A 415 -24.32 -28.81 8.78
N ARG A 416 -22.99 -28.92 8.90
CA ARG A 416 -22.22 -28.16 9.90
C ARG A 416 -22.32 -26.66 9.69
N LEU A 417 -22.18 -26.18 8.45
CA LEU A 417 -22.35 -24.77 8.09
C LEU A 417 -23.77 -24.29 8.42
N GLY A 418 -24.79 -25.09 8.12
CA GLY A 418 -26.18 -24.82 8.50
C GLY A 418 -26.36 -24.64 10.01
N ALA A 419 -25.78 -25.52 10.83
CA ALA A 419 -25.83 -25.41 12.29
C ALA A 419 -25.11 -24.16 12.82
N LEU A 420 -23.95 -23.81 12.24
CA LEU A 420 -23.20 -22.61 12.59
C LEU A 420 -23.95 -21.32 12.23
N ALA A 421 -24.53 -21.26 11.03
CA ALA A 421 -25.36 -20.14 10.59
C ALA A 421 -26.62 -19.99 11.45
N ALA A 422 -27.28 -21.10 11.80
CA ALA A 422 -28.44 -21.10 12.69
C ALA A 422 -28.08 -20.58 14.10
N ALA A 423 -26.91 -20.95 14.63
CA ALA A 423 -26.42 -20.41 15.90
C ALA A 423 -26.25 -18.88 15.81
N ARG A 424 -25.61 -18.36 14.76
CA ARG A 424 -25.46 -16.90 14.54
C ARG A 424 -26.80 -16.18 14.44
N GLY A 425 -27.78 -16.77 13.75
CA GLY A 425 -29.13 -16.21 13.64
C GLY A 425 -29.89 -16.20 14.97
N LYS A 426 -29.62 -17.17 15.85
CA LYS A 426 -30.29 -17.32 17.15
C LYS A 426 -29.67 -16.48 18.26
N TYR A 427 -28.34 -16.42 18.34
CA TYR A 427 -27.64 -15.78 19.46
C TYR A 427 -26.99 -14.47 19.00
N ARG A 428 -27.59 -13.32 19.33
CA ARG A 428 -27.06 -12.00 18.93
C ARG A 428 -25.65 -11.73 19.46
N ALA A 429 -25.23 -12.37 20.55
CA ALA A 429 -23.86 -12.27 21.04
C ALA A 429 -22.83 -12.65 19.95
N LEU A 430 -23.17 -13.54 19.03
CA LEU A 430 -22.30 -13.94 17.93
C LEU A 430 -22.14 -12.85 16.86
N THR A 431 -23.14 -11.98 16.69
CA THR A 431 -23.15 -10.95 15.65
C THR A 431 -22.93 -9.52 16.16
N ARG A 432 -23.10 -9.27 17.46
CA ARG A 432 -22.90 -7.94 18.11
C ARG A 432 -22.09 -7.98 19.40
N GLY A 433 -21.86 -9.16 19.97
CA GLY A 433 -21.20 -9.26 21.27
C GLY A 433 -19.74 -8.87 21.23
N ALA A 434 -19.30 -8.19 22.29
CA ALA A 434 -17.89 -7.97 22.58
C ALA A 434 -17.19 -9.33 22.75
N GLN A 435 -16.02 -9.44 22.15
CA GLN A 435 -15.19 -10.63 22.23
C GLN A 435 -14.15 -10.45 23.34
N GLN A 436 -14.02 -11.43 24.23
CA GLN A 436 -13.18 -11.33 25.42
C GLN A 436 -12.46 -12.66 25.70
N GLU A 437 -11.17 -12.59 26.03
CA GLU A 437 -10.39 -13.75 26.45
C GLU A 437 -10.89 -14.25 27.80
N LEU A 438 -10.94 -15.57 27.96
CA LEU A 438 -11.13 -16.21 29.25
C LEU A 438 -9.87 -16.92 29.70
N TRP A 439 -9.18 -17.61 28.78
CA TRP A 439 -8.01 -18.40 29.13
C TRP A 439 -7.17 -18.77 27.91
N ARG A 440 -5.84 -18.69 28.05
CA ARG A 440 -4.85 -19.31 27.17
C ARG A 440 -3.59 -19.67 27.96
N PRO A 441 -2.74 -20.59 27.47
CA PRO A 441 -1.55 -21.03 28.17
C PRO A 441 -0.30 -20.19 27.91
N ASN A 442 -0.31 -19.23 26.96
CA ASN A 442 0.82 -18.38 26.57
C ASN A 442 2.11 -19.18 26.29
N GLY A 443 2.17 -19.85 25.13
CA GLY A 443 3.33 -20.65 24.70
C GLY A 443 3.33 -22.13 25.15
N GLY A 444 2.23 -22.65 25.69
CA GLY A 444 2.14 -24.00 26.26
C GLY A 444 1.32 -25.02 25.45
N ALA A 445 -0.02 -24.91 25.48
CA ALA A 445 -0.96 -25.88 24.91
C ALA A 445 -1.78 -25.28 23.73
N PRO A 446 -2.26 -26.09 22.78
CA PRO A 446 -3.04 -25.64 21.62
C PRO A 446 -4.50 -25.35 21.99
N VAL A 447 -4.72 -24.52 23.01
CA VAL A 447 -6.03 -24.28 23.63
C VAL A 447 -6.27 -22.78 23.80
N LEU A 448 -7.47 -22.33 23.40
CA LEU A 448 -7.93 -20.97 23.62
C LEU A 448 -9.38 -21.01 24.08
N ALA A 449 -9.69 -20.24 25.12
CA ALA A 449 -11.05 -19.99 25.55
C ALA A 449 -11.36 -18.50 25.54
N TYR A 450 -12.51 -18.16 24.99
CA TYR A 450 -13.01 -16.78 24.91
C TYR A 450 -14.52 -16.78 25.07
N ARG A 451 -15.11 -15.58 25.20
CA ARG A 451 -16.55 -15.39 25.27
C ARG A 451 -17.03 -14.26 24.38
N ARG A 452 -18.31 -14.33 24.04
CA ARG A 452 -19.07 -13.28 23.36
C ARG A 452 -20.17 -12.82 24.29
N VAL A 453 -20.15 -11.53 24.65
CA VAL A 453 -21.07 -10.93 25.63
C VAL A 453 -21.66 -9.62 25.10
N ILE A 454 -22.92 -9.33 25.41
CA ILE A 454 -23.57 -8.06 25.04
C ILE A 454 -23.94 -7.31 26.33
N SER A 455 -23.45 -6.09 26.49
CA SER A 455 -23.94 -5.18 27.53
C SER A 455 -25.25 -4.50 27.08
N GLY A 456 -26.17 -4.24 28.02
CA GLY A 456 -27.30 -3.35 27.80
C GLY A 456 -28.48 -3.86 26.96
N VAL A 457 -28.54 -5.14 26.58
CA VAL A 457 -29.73 -5.73 25.91
C VAL A 457 -30.52 -6.57 26.92
N GLN A 458 -31.69 -6.07 27.33
CA GLN A 458 -32.61 -6.83 28.18
C GLN A 458 -33.39 -7.87 27.35
N GLY A 459 -33.39 -9.13 27.80
CA GLY A 459 -34.18 -10.23 27.24
C GLY A 459 -33.34 -11.39 26.67
N MET A 460 -34.01 -12.50 26.33
CA MET A 460 -33.38 -13.76 25.83
C MET A 460 -32.56 -13.60 24.53
N ALA A 461 -32.52 -12.41 23.92
CA ALA A 461 -31.72 -12.12 22.73
C ALA A 461 -30.24 -11.79 23.03
N GLY A 462 -29.84 -11.60 24.30
CA GLY A 462 -28.48 -11.20 24.70
C GLY A 462 -27.66 -12.28 25.43
N GLN A 463 -28.02 -13.56 25.32
CA GLN A 463 -27.34 -14.64 26.05
C GLN A 463 -25.84 -14.71 25.71
N PRO A 464 -24.96 -14.77 26.72
CA PRO A 464 -23.54 -14.89 26.48
C PRO A 464 -23.19 -16.28 25.95
N VAL A 465 -22.13 -16.37 25.16
CA VAL A 465 -21.61 -17.65 24.64
C VAL A 465 -20.14 -17.76 25.00
N VAL A 466 -19.72 -18.93 25.46
CA VAL A 466 -18.32 -19.26 25.79
C VAL A 466 -17.82 -20.31 24.81
N PHE A 467 -16.60 -20.13 24.34
CA PHE A 467 -15.96 -20.97 23.33
C PHE A 467 -14.73 -21.59 23.93
N VAL A 468 -14.51 -22.86 23.64
CA VAL A 468 -13.26 -23.55 23.93
C VAL A 468 -12.78 -24.23 22.66
N VAL A 469 -11.61 -23.81 22.20
CA VAL A 469 -10.91 -24.37 21.05
C VAL A 469 -9.88 -25.37 21.55
N ASN A 470 -9.96 -26.61 21.09
CA ASN A 470 -8.91 -27.61 21.26
C ASN A 470 -8.30 -27.93 19.89
N ASN A 471 -7.16 -27.32 19.58
CA ASN A 471 -6.42 -27.55 18.33
C ASN A 471 -5.49 -28.79 18.42
N GLY A 472 -5.36 -29.39 19.61
CA GLY A 472 -4.57 -30.58 19.84
C GLY A 472 -5.19 -31.84 19.23
N ASP A 473 -4.35 -32.86 19.04
CA ASP A 473 -4.74 -34.14 18.46
C ASP A 473 -5.36 -35.13 19.47
N THR A 474 -5.39 -34.75 20.75
CA THR A 474 -5.97 -35.53 21.84
C THR A 474 -7.13 -34.77 22.47
N GLU A 475 -8.07 -35.52 23.06
CA GLU A 475 -9.10 -34.93 23.91
C GLU A 475 -8.46 -34.15 25.06
N LEU A 476 -9.03 -32.98 25.37
CA LEU A 476 -8.59 -32.10 26.43
C LEU A 476 -9.53 -32.21 27.64
N ASP A 477 -8.99 -32.56 28.80
CA ASP A 477 -9.68 -32.43 30.09
C ASP A 477 -9.40 -31.04 30.69
N LEU A 478 -10.41 -30.19 30.73
CA LEU A 478 -10.30 -28.83 31.27
C LEU A 478 -9.94 -28.82 32.76
N GLY A 479 -10.31 -29.85 33.52
CA GLY A 479 -9.95 -29.97 34.94
C GLY A 479 -8.44 -30.17 35.17
N SER A 480 -7.71 -30.62 34.15
CA SER A 480 -6.25 -30.80 34.20
C SER A 480 -5.46 -29.51 33.93
N LEU A 481 -6.12 -28.47 33.42
CA LEU A 481 -5.47 -27.18 33.13
C LEU A 481 -4.99 -26.51 34.42
N SER A 482 -3.97 -25.66 34.29
CA SER A 482 -3.52 -24.80 35.39
C SER A 482 -4.70 -23.98 35.94
N GLY A 483 -4.95 -24.12 37.24
CA GLY A 483 -6.12 -23.53 37.89
C GLY A 483 -7.35 -24.43 37.96
N GLY A 484 -7.33 -25.67 37.44
CA GLY A 484 -8.41 -26.65 37.59
C GLY A 484 -9.69 -26.34 36.81
N GLY A 485 -9.57 -25.78 35.60
CA GLY A 485 -10.69 -25.37 34.74
C GLY A 485 -10.52 -23.98 34.14
N ILE A 486 -11.32 -23.63 33.13
CA ILE A 486 -11.31 -22.30 32.51
C ILE A 486 -12.16 -21.34 33.37
N PRO A 487 -11.60 -20.24 33.91
CA PRO A 487 -12.38 -19.26 34.65
C PRO A 487 -13.47 -18.66 33.77
N LEU A 488 -14.72 -18.68 34.24
CA LEU A 488 -15.84 -18.13 33.48
C LEU A 488 -16.12 -16.67 33.80
N LEU A 489 -15.42 -16.06 34.77
CA LEU A 489 -15.59 -14.65 35.08
C LEU A 489 -17.08 -14.25 35.22
N GLY A 490 -17.85 -15.07 35.95
CA GLY A 490 -19.27 -14.82 36.22
C GLY A 490 -20.19 -14.82 34.99
N THR A 491 -19.74 -15.35 33.84
CA THR A 491 -20.50 -15.31 32.58
C THR A 491 -21.88 -15.97 32.70
N PHE A 492 -21.99 -17.05 33.46
CA PHE A 492 -23.24 -17.80 33.63
C PHE A 492 -23.71 -17.75 35.08
N SER A 493 -25.03 -17.70 35.27
CA SER A 493 -25.67 -17.81 36.60
C SER A 493 -26.07 -19.24 36.97
N GLY A 494 -26.02 -20.19 36.03
CA GLY A 494 -26.39 -21.58 36.23
C GLY A 494 -25.27 -22.57 35.87
N THR A 495 -25.46 -23.84 36.23
CA THR A 495 -24.50 -24.93 35.99
C THR A 495 -24.80 -25.78 34.76
N ALA A 496 -26.06 -25.81 34.31
CA ALA A 496 -26.48 -26.50 33.10
C ALA A 496 -26.19 -25.65 31.86
N LEU A 497 -25.45 -26.22 30.92
CA LEU A 497 -25.01 -25.56 29.69
C LEU A 497 -25.76 -26.12 28.48
N THR A 498 -25.95 -25.30 27.45
CA THR A 498 -26.44 -25.72 26.12
C THR A 498 -25.35 -25.48 25.09
N GLU A 499 -25.00 -26.49 24.29
CA GLU A 499 -24.11 -26.31 23.14
C GLU A 499 -24.89 -25.64 21.99
N VAL A 500 -24.40 -24.51 21.49
CA VAL A 500 -25.17 -23.60 20.62
C VAL A 500 -25.37 -24.12 19.20
N THR A 501 -24.59 -25.12 18.78
CA THR A 501 -24.66 -25.77 17.47
C THR A 501 -25.23 -27.19 17.54
N GLY A 502 -25.61 -27.67 18.73
CA GLY A 502 -26.18 -29.00 18.95
C GLY A 502 -25.15 -30.13 19.09
N ARG A 503 -23.85 -29.83 19.25
CA ARG A 503 -22.84 -30.87 19.50
C ARG A 503 -23.03 -31.52 20.86
N ALA A 504 -22.75 -32.81 20.93
CA ALA A 504 -22.63 -33.51 22.20
C ALA A 504 -21.46 -32.92 23.00
N MET A 505 -21.66 -32.75 24.31
CA MET A 505 -20.63 -32.20 25.19
C MET A 505 -20.76 -32.78 26.61
N THR A 506 -19.66 -32.69 27.36
CA THR A 506 -19.60 -33.02 28.80
C THR A 506 -19.33 -31.79 29.67
N LEU A 507 -19.37 -30.60 29.06
CA LEU A 507 -19.02 -29.36 29.73
C LEU A 507 -20.05 -28.97 30.79
N SER A 508 -19.56 -28.50 31.93
CA SER A 508 -20.39 -28.00 33.02
C SER A 508 -19.66 -26.88 33.78
N VAL A 509 -20.39 -26.16 34.64
CA VAL A 509 -19.80 -25.15 35.52
C VAL A 509 -19.59 -25.73 36.91
N SER A 510 -18.35 -25.66 37.41
CA SER A 510 -17.97 -26.05 38.77
C SER A 510 -17.07 -24.98 39.38
N GLY A 511 -17.42 -24.47 40.57
CA GLY A 511 -16.62 -23.45 41.26
C GLY A 511 -16.37 -22.17 40.45
N GLY A 512 -17.33 -21.78 39.58
CA GLY A 512 -17.18 -20.62 38.69
C GLY A 512 -16.25 -20.84 37.49
N LYS A 513 -15.84 -22.10 37.24
CA LYS A 513 -14.99 -22.51 36.14
C LYS A 513 -15.73 -23.47 35.21
N LEU A 514 -15.38 -23.44 33.93
CA LEU A 514 -15.79 -24.43 32.96
C LEU A 514 -14.89 -25.64 33.08
N VAL A 515 -15.50 -26.80 33.28
CA VAL A 515 -14.84 -28.11 33.42
C VAL A 515 -15.50 -29.13 32.49
N GLY A 516 -14.81 -30.24 32.24
CA GLY A 516 -15.26 -31.30 31.33
C GLY A 516 -14.26 -31.57 30.22
N ARG A 517 -14.67 -32.36 29.22
CA ARG A 517 -13.82 -32.80 28.11
C ARG A 517 -14.18 -32.10 26.81
N VAL A 518 -13.16 -31.68 26.07
CA VAL A 518 -13.27 -31.10 24.72
C VAL A 518 -12.58 -32.04 23.73
N PRO A 519 -13.30 -32.58 22.73
CA PRO A 519 -12.71 -33.48 21.74
C PRO A 519 -11.49 -32.87 21.03
N ALA A 520 -10.59 -33.73 20.52
CA ALA A 520 -9.48 -33.30 19.68
C ALA A 520 -9.97 -32.52 18.46
N ARG A 521 -9.17 -31.54 18.00
CA ARG A 521 -9.42 -30.76 16.76
C ARG A 521 -10.86 -30.20 16.67
N SER A 522 -11.36 -29.65 17.76
CA SER A 522 -12.76 -29.24 17.86
C SER A 522 -12.95 -27.91 18.57
N VAL A 523 -14.13 -27.31 18.35
CA VAL A 523 -14.64 -26.16 19.10
C VAL A 523 -15.94 -26.55 19.75
N LEU A 524 -16.07 -26.32 21.06
CA LEU A 524 -17.35 -26.36 21.76
C LEU A 524 -17.76 -24.95 22.13
N ALA A 525 -19.02 -24.62 21.85
CA ALA A 525 -19.57 -23.29 22.09
C ALA A 525 -20.84 -23.41 22.93
N VAL A 526 -20.78 -22.91 24.16
CA VAL A 526 -21.80 -23.15 25.18
C VAL A 526 -22.44 -21.86 25.65
N THR A 527 -23.73 -21.93 25.96
CA THR A 527 -24.50 -20.84 26.52
C THR A 527 -25.32 -21.30 27.72
N ALA A 528 -25.66 -20.35 28.58
CA ALA A 528 -26.56 -20.49 29.71
C ALA A 528 -27.13 -19.10 30.06
N PRO A 529 -28.14 -19.00 30.94
CA PRO A 529 -28.60 -17.71 31.45
C PRO A 529 -27.43 -16.86 31.96
N GLY A 530 -27.40 -15.59 31.55
CA GLY A 530 -26.32 -14.66 31.89
C GLY A 530 -26.16 -14.51 33.40
N GLY A 531 -24.91 -14.55 33.86
CA GLY A 531 -24.52 -14.28 35.24
C GLY A 531 -24.04 -12.84 35.43
N SER A 532 -23.52 -12.56 36.63
CA SER A 532 -23.09 -11.23 37.01
C SER A 532 -22.01 -10.64 36.08
N GLY A 533 -21.08 -11.47 35.62
CA GLY A 533 -20.01 -11.06 34.71
C GLY A 533 -20.37 -11.04 33.22
N ALA A 534 -21.61 -11.41 32.86
CA ALA A 534 -22.16 -11.23 31.51
C ALA A 534 -22.82 -9.85 31.31
N ALA A 535 -23.23 -9.19 32.40
CA ALA A 535 -23.96 -7.92 32.37
C ALA A 535 -23.19 -6.72 32.96
N GLY A 536 -21.92 -6.90 33.36
CA GLY A 536 -21.15 -5.84 34.03
C GLY A 536 -21.69 -5.55 35.44
N THR A 537 -21.83 -6.59 36.27
CA THR A 537 -22.30 -6.39 37.66
C THR A 537 -21.26 -5.62 38.45
N VAL A 538 -21.71 -4.51 39.05
CA VAL A 538 -20.90 -3.68 39.92
C VAL A 538 -20.73 -4.40 41.27
N ASN A 539 -19.52 -4.84 41.58
CA ASN A 539 -19.11 -5.30 42.90
C ASN A 539 -18.65 -4.09 43.73
N ALA A 540 -19.53 -3.61 44.61
CA ALA A 540 -19.27 -2.46 45.48
C ALA A 540 -18.13 -2.69 46.49
N ALA A 541 -17.65 -3.93 46.65
CA ALA A 541 -16.52 -4.25 47.52
C ALA A 541 -15.15 -4.14 46.83
N LEU A 542 -15.11 -3.90 45.52
CA LEU A 542 -13.86 -3.65 44.80
C LEU A 542 -13.44 -2.18 44.92
N PRO A 543 -12.14 -1.90 45.10
CA PRO A 543 -11.65 -0.54 45.09
C PRO A 543 -11.75 0.07 43.70
N GLU A 544 -12.03 1.37 43.63
CA GLU A 544 -11.98 2.13 42.38
C GLU A 544 -10.53 2.42 41.96
N VAL A 545 -10.32 2.66 40.67
CA VAL A 545 -9.00 3.02 40.14
C VAL A 545 -8.56 4.40 40.66
N ALA A 546 -7.33 4.51 41.17
CA ALA A 546 -6.78 5.77 41.65
C ALA A 546 -5.89 6.46 40.59
N GLY A 547 -5.95 7.79 40.52
CA GLY A 547 -5.04 8.59 39.68
C GLY A 547 -5.20 8.39 38.18
N LEU A 548 -6.41 8.07 37.69
CA LEU A 548 -6.68 7.91 36.27
C LEU A 548 -6.42 9.22 35.50
N THR A 549 -5.50 9.20 34.54
CA THR A 549 -5.24 10.31 33.62
C THR A 549 -5.30 9.85 32.17
N VAL A 550 -5.53 10.81 31.26
CA VAL A 550 -5.66 10.60 29.82
C VAL A 550 -4.67 11.54 29.11
N LEU A 551 -3.76 10.97 28.33
CA LEU A 551 -2.98 11.70 27.35
C LEU A 551 -3.56 11.37 25.98
N ALA A 552 -4.22 12.33 25.34
CA ALA A 552 -4.80 12.15 24.00
C ALA A 552 -3.77 12.45 22.91
N GLY A 553 -3.76 11.65 21.84
CA GLY A 553 -2.90 11.81 20.67
C GLY A 553 -3.68 11.69 19.37
N ASP A 554 -3.03 11.32 18.28
CA ASP A 554 -3.65 11.12 16.97
C ASP A 554 -4.41 9.79 16.92
N SER A 555 -5.73 9.85 16.81
CA SER A 555 -6.66 8.71 16.77
C SER A 555 -6.46 7.70 17.90
N ALA A 556 -5.89 8.14 19.02
CA ALA A 556 -5.50 7.30 20.14
C ALA A 556 -5.42 8.10 21.45
N ALA A 557 -5.40 7.40 22.58
CA ALA A 557 -5.19 7.98 23.89
C ALA A 557 -4.52 6.98 24.84
N GLN A 558 -3.44 7.41 25.50
CA GLN A 558 -2.79 6.67 26.57
C GLN A 558 -3.49 6.96 27.89
N LEU A 559 -3.98 5.90 28.53
CA LEU A 559 -4.51 5.92 29.88
C LEU A 559 -3.41 5.53 30.85
N THR A 560 -3.33 6.20 32.00
CA THR A 560 -2.46 5.81 33.12
C THR A 560 -3.20 5.92 34.45
N TRP A 561 -2.89 5.04 35.38
CA TRP A 561 -3.44 4.99 36.74
C TRP A 561 -2.47 4.32 37.70
N THR A 562 -2.70 4.44 39.00
CA THR A 562 -1.92 3.74 40.02
C THR A 562 -2.37 2.27 40.10
N PRO A 563 -1.47 1.29 39.90
CA PRO A 563 -1.78 -0.13 40.10
C PRO A 563 -2.27 -0.40 41.54
N SER A 564 -3.40 -1.09 41.67
CA SER A 564 -3.95 -1.60 42.91
C SER A 564 -3.06 -2.67 43.53
N THR A 565 -2.89 -2.61 44.84
CA THR A 565 -2.26 -3.64 45.67
C THR A 565 -3.27 -4.51 46.42
N ASP A 566 -4.59 -4.25 46.25
CA ASP A 566 -5.64 -5.04 46.88
C ASP A 566 -5.74 -6.43 46.23
N ALA A 567 -5.59 -7.47 47.05
CA ALA A 567 -5.61 -8.87 46.63
C ALA A 567 -6.92 -9.33 45.97
N LYS A 568 -8.01 -8.56 46.11
CA LYS A 568 -9.28 -8.83 45.42
C LYS A 568 -9.26 -8.42 43.95
N VAL A 569 -8.35 -7.53 43.56
CA VAL A 569 -8.24 -7.03 42.18
C VAL A 569 -7.37 -8.00 41.37
N ALA A 570 -7.99 -8.70 40.44
CA ALA A 570 -7.31 -9.57 39.48
C ALA A 570 -6.77 -8.78 38.26
N GLY A 571 -7.37 -7.63 37.93
CA GLY A 571 -6.93 -6.80 36.83
C GLY A 571 -7.86 -5.61 36.54
N TYR A 572 -7.77 -5.08 35.31
CA TYR A 572 -8.56 -3.94 34.86
C TYR A 572 -9.23 -4.18 33.51
N ARG A 573 -10.35 -3.48 33.31
CA ARG A 573 -10.98 -3.33 31.99
C ARG A 573 -11.13 -1.87 31.65
N VAL A 574 -10.97 -1.58 30.37
CA VAL A 574 -11.05 -0.25 29.80
C VAL A 574 -12.22 -0.19 28.85
N TYR A 575 -13.10 0.76 29.11
CA TYR A 575 -14.25 1.05 28.29
C TYR A 575 -14.10 2.43 27.66
N VAL A 576 -14.63 2.60 26.46
CA VAL A 576 -14.58 3.86 25.70
C VAL A 576 -15.95 4.25 25.21
N LYS A 577 -16.23 5.54 25.21
CA LYS A 577 -17.49 6.12 24.76
C LYS A 577 -17.22 7.45 24.05
N GLY A 578 -17.49 7.50 22.74
CA GLY A 578 -17.48 8.75 21.98
C GLY A 578 -18.70 9.62 22.31
N ALA A 579 -18.71 10.88 21.82
CA ALA A 579 -19.83 11.79 22.01
C ALA A 579 -21.16 11.18 21.51
N GLY A 580 -22.11 10.94 22.42
CA GLY A 580 -23.41 10.34 22.09
C GLY A 580 -23.39 8.84 21.77
N GLY A 581 -22.23 8.17 21.79
CA GLY A 581 -22.08 6.75 21.47
C GLY A 581 -22.42 5.81 22.63
N THR A 582 -22.51 4.51 22.33
CA THR A 582 -22.55 3.45 23.35
C THR A 582 -21.15 3.13 23.85
N GLU A 583 -21.06 2.82 25.14
CA GLU A 583 -19.79 2.42 25.75
C GLU A 583 -19.37 1.01 25.25
N ARG A 584 -18.11 0.85 24.83
CA ARG A 584 -17.54 -0.42 24.35
C ARG A 584 -16.26 -0.79 25.10
N LEU A 585 -16.04 -2.07 25.35
CA LEU A 585 -14.79 -2.59 25.90
C LEU A 585 -13.70 -2.59 24.83
N VAL A 586 -12.45 -2.25 25.18
CA VAL A 586 -11.33 -2.17 24.22
C VAL A 586 -10.18 -3.15 24.45
N ASN A 587 -10.11 -3.82 25.60
CA ASN A 587 -9.11 -4.85 25.88
C ASN A 587 -9.72 -6.27 25.90
N PHE A 588 -9.10 -7.20 25.15
CA PHE A 588 -9.58 -8.59 25.01
C PHE A 588 -9.46 -9.38 26.32
N ALA A 589 -8.30 -9.33 26.98
CA ALA A 589 -8.09 -9.89 28.32
C ALA A 589 -8.02 -8.78 29.38
N PRO A 590 -8.45 -9.01 30.64
CA PRO A 590 -8.20 -8.07 31.72
C PRO A 590 -6.72 -7.70 31.81
N ILE A 591 -6.43 -6.40 31.93
CA ILE A 591 -5.08 -5.89 32.10
C ILE A 591 -4.56 -6.34 33.47
N PRO A 592 -3.35 -6.90 33.61
CA PRO A 592 -2.85 -7.38 34.90
C PRO A 592 -2.92 -6.31 36.00
N ALA A 593 -3.24 -6.72 37.24
CA ALA A 593 -3.35 -5.79 38.37
C ALA A 593 -2.09 -4.93 38.62
N THR A 594 -0.94 -5.42 38.19
CA THR A 594 0.38 -4.77 38.27
C THR A 594 0.62 -3.70 37.19
N GLN A 595 -0.19 -3.67 36.13
CA GLN A 595 -0.04 -2.73 35.03
C GLN A 595 -0.98 -1.53 35.22
N GLY A 596 -0.39 -0.33 35.21
CA GLY A 596 -1.09 0.94 35.45
C GLY A 596 -1.29 1.77 34.19
N SER A 597 -1.26 1.17 32.99
CA SER A 597 -1.38 1.92 31.74
C SER A 597 -1.99 1.09 30.61
N PHE A 598 -2.68 1.78 29.69
CA PHE A 598 -3.26 1.15 28.49
C PHE A 598 -3.39 2.16 27.36
N LEU A 599 -2.91 1.80 26.16
CA LEU A 599 -3.05 2.63 24.97
C LEU A 599 -4.31 2.24 24.20
N VAL A 600 -5.27 3.16 24.12
CA VAL A 600 -6.46 3.00 23.29
C VAL A 600 -6.17 3.56 21.89
N ARG A 601 -6.49 2.80 20.84
CA ARG A 601 -6.35 3.21 19.43
C ARG A 601 -7.72 3.20 18.72
N GLY A 602 -7.75 3.60 17.45
CA GLY A 602 -8.98 3.61 16.65
C GLY A 602 -10.01 4.63 17.12
N LEU A 603 -9.57 5.72 17.75
CA LEU A 603 -10.45 6.79 18.21
C LEU A 603 -10.72 7.78 17.07
N THR A 604 -11.86 8.46 17.14
CA THR A 604 -12.18 9.55 16.20
C THR A 604 -11.52 10.83 16.68
N ASN A 605 -10.69 11.44 15.83
CA ASN A 605 -10.10 12.76 16.10
C ASN A 605 -11.18 13.84 16.24
N ASP A 606 -10.86 14.87 17.02
CA ASP A 606 -11.69 16.04 17.30
C ASP A 606 -13.03 15.73 18.01
N VAL A 607 -13.22 14.48 18.45
CA VAL A 607 -14.36 14.03 19.24
C VAL A 607 -13.90 13.72 20.65
N THR A 608 -14.43 14.47 21.63
CA THR A 608 -14.20 14.16 23.04
C THR A 608 -14.68 12.74 23.35
N THR A 609 -13.74 11.92 23.82
CA THR A 609 -13.96 10.53 24.16
C THR A 609 -13.83 10.38 25.67
N THR A 610 -14.82 9.74 26.27
CA THR A 610 -14.81 9.36 27.69
C THR A 610 -14.31 7.92 27.81
N PHE A 611 -13.37 7.72 28.72
CA PHE A 611 -12.79 6.44 29.10
C PHE A 611 -13.28 6.09 30.49
N ARG A 612 -13.67 4.83 30.71
CA ARG A 612 -13.99 4.31 32.04
C ARG A 612 -13.09 3.12 32.33
N VAL A 613 -12.32 3.20 33.41
CA VAL A 613 -11.48 2.09 33.86
C VAL A 613 -12.08 1.48 35.12
N VAL A 614 -12.28 0.17 35.10
CA VAL A 614 -12.79 -0.61 36.23
C VAL A 614 -11.72 -1.56 36.73
N THR A 615 -11.68 -1.79 38.04
CA THR A 615 -11.04 -2.98 38.62
C THR A 615 -11.94 -4.20 38.41
N VAL A 616 -11.33 -5.36 38.26
CA VAL A 616 -12.00 -6.64 38.01
C VAL A 616 -11.52 -7.66 39.04
N ASP A 617 -12.42 -8.42 39.66
CA ASP A 617 -12.06 -9.53 40.54
C ASP A 617 -11.87 -10.86 39.78
N SER A 618 -11.46 -11.91 40.50
CA SER A 618 -11.27 -13.24 39.93
C SER A 618 -12.58 -13.90 39.45
N ALA A 619 -13.74 -13.36 39.86
CA ALA A 619 -15.05 -13.76 39.40
C ALA A 619 -15.56 -12.89 38.24
N GLY A 620 -14.76 -11.95 37.73
CA GLY A 620 -15.11 -11.08 36.61
C GLY A 620 -16.10 -9.97 36.92
N ALA A 621 -16.43 -9.75 38.19
CA ALA A 621 -17.24 -8.61 38.59
C ALA A 621 -16.39 -7.34 38.59
N GLU A 622 -17.01 -6.22 38.28
CA GLU A 622 -16.32 -4.95 38.02
C GLU A 622 -16.63 -3.95 39.14
N SER A 623 -15.72 -3.05 39.47
CA SER A 623 -16.10 -1.85 40.26
C SER A 623 -17.01 -0.92 39.44
N LYS A 624 -17.47 0.18 40.03
CA LYS A 624 -18.29 1.17 39.30
C LYS A 624 -17.48 1.78 38.14
N GLY A 625 -16.20 1.97 38.38
CA GLY A 625 -15.23 2.52 37.45
C GLY A 625 -15.06 4.02 37.60
N VAL A 626 -13.85 4.48 37.28
CA VAL A 626 -13.50 5.89 37.23
C VAL A 626 -13.45 6.33 35.79
N THR A 627 -14.02 7.51 35.51
CA THR A 627 -14.06 8.09 34.18
C THR A 627 -13.09 9.24 34.03
N ALA A 628 -12.42 9.32 32.90
CA ALA A 628 -11.68 10.48 32.45
C ALA A 628 -11.96 10.72 30.96
N SER A 629 -11.76 11.94 30.46
CA SER A 629 -12.00 12.24 29.05
C SER A 629 -10.78 12.90 28.42
N GLY A 630 -10.62 12.69 27.12
CA GLY A 630 -9.63 13.36 26.30
C GLY A 630 -10.20 13.60 24.90
N THR A 631 -9.63 14.55 24.18
CA THR A 631 -9.99 14.83 22.78
C THR A 631 -8.79 14.43 21.92
N PRO A 632 -8.82 13.26 21.27
CA PRO A 632 -7.82 12.86 20.28
C PRO A 632 -7.76 13.87 19.14
N GLY A 633 -6.58 14.05 18.57
CA GLY A 633 -6.37 14.99 17.47
C GLY A 633 -4.95 14.88 16.95
N SER A 634 -4.80 14.98 15.63
CA SER A 634 -3.50 14.98 14.96
C SER A 634 -2.60 16.16 15.36
N LYS A 635 -3.19 17.22 15.94
CA LYS A 635 -2.48 18.37 16.50
C LYS A 635 -1.90 18.14 17.89
N ASN A 636 -2.26 17.04 18.57
CA ASN A 636 -1.67 16.67 19.84
C ASN A 636 -0.31 16.03 19.55
N THR A 637 0.75 16.81 19.64
CA THR A 637 2.11 16.37 19.29
C THR A 637 2.99 16.15 20.52
N ALA A 638 4.07 15.40 20.34
CA ALA A 638 5.20 15.34 21.24
C ALA A 638 6.48 15.62 20.47
N LYS A 639 7.40 16.35 21.12
CA LYS A 639 8.73 16.58 20.58
C LYS A 639 9.57 15.32 20.73
N VAL A 640 9.91 14.70 19.61
CA VAL A 640 10.73 13.49 19.55
C VAL A 640 12.13 13.85 19.11
N THR A 641 13.13 13.45 19.87
CA THR A 641 14.54 13.57 19.48
C THR A 641 14.99 12.30 18.79
N PHE A 642 15.33 12.40 17.50
CA PHE A 642 15.99 11.34 16.77
C PHE A 642 17.49 11.54 16.88
N THR A 643 18.19 10.52 17.36
CA THR A 643 19.64 10.43 17.39
C THR A 643 20.08 9.28 16.51
N VAL A 644 21.08 9.52 15.67
CA VAL A 644 21.63 8.49 14.81
C VAL A 644 23.14 8.47 14.87
N ASP A 645 23.68 7.27 15.02
CA ASP A 645 25.11 7.03 14.87
C ASP A 645 25.42 6.75 13.39
N ALA A 646 25.98 7.75 12.72
CA ALA A 646 26.40 7.68 11.32
C ALA A 646 27.93 7.65 11.20
N ARG A 647 28.65 7.13 12.21
CA ARG A 647 30.12 7.07 12.20
C ARG A 647 30.70 6.27 11.02
N THR A 648 29.89 5.41 10.40
CA THR A 648 30.18 4.70 9.14
C THR A 648 30.41 5.62 7.95
N GLN A 649 29.80 6.82 7.94
CA GLN A 649 29.84 7.77 6.83
C GLN A 649 30.96 8.82 6.93
N GLY A 650 31.74 8.80 8.01
CA GLY A 650 32.71 9.86 8.29
C GLY A 650 32.01 11.18 8.69
N ASN A 651 32.37 12.28 8.01
CA ASN A 651 32.00 13.65 8.36
C ASN A 651 30.86 14.25 7.50
N GLY A 652 30.17 13.45 6.70
CA GLY A 652 29.05 13.93 5.89
C GLY A 652 27.89 14.46 6.74
N PRO A 653 27.16 15.50 6.31
CA PRO A 653 25.91 15.90 6.94
C PRO A 653 24.89 14.75 6.92
N ILE A 654 23.99 14.71 7.91
CA ILE A 654 22.91 13.71 7.96
C ILE A 654 21.56 14.42 8.08
N GLU A 655 20.58 13.96 7.33
CA GLU A 655 19.18 14.33 7.47
C GLU A 655 18.31 13.15 7.95
N LEU A 656 17.13 13.47 8.47
CA LEU A 656 16.04 12.53 8.67
C LEU A 656 14.92 12.85 7.68
N ARG A 657 14.43 11.82 6.97
CA ARG A 657 13.32 11.95 6.04
C ARG A 657 12.15 11.07 6.42
N ARG A 658 10.94 11.64 6.37
CA ARG A 658 9.67 10.97 6.66
C ARG A 658 8.88 10.67 5.41
N PHE A 659 8.17 9.55 5.43
CA PHE A 659 7.33 9.05 4.31
C PHE A 659 5.85 8.87 4.72
N ASP A 660 5.52 9.03 6.00
CA ASP A 660 4.19 8.76 6.57
C ASP A 660 3.14 9.87 6.30
N THR A 661 3.50 10.90 5.54
CA THR A 661 2.63 12.08 5.30
C THR A 661 1.99 12.12 3.90
N GLY A 662 2.30 11.16 3.03
CA GLY A 662 1.94 11.22 1.60
C GLY A 662 2.85 12.13 0.77
N SER A 663 3.89 12.70 1.38
CA SER A 663 4.96 13.45 0.74
C SER A 663 6.26 13.25 1.52
N GLN A 664 7.41 13.41 0.86
CA GLN A 664 8.71 13.32 1.51
C GLN A 664 8.97 14.62 2.30
N VAL A 665 9.13 14.52 3.62
CA VAL A 665 9.44 15.66 4.49
C VAL A 665 10.81 15.45 5.12
N GLU A 666 11.70 16.41 4.92
CA GLU A 666 13.08 16.35 5.37
C GLU A 666 13.35 17.24 6.58
N TYR A 667 14.19 16.75 7.49
CA TYR A 667 14.63 17.43 8.69
C TYR A 667 16.16 17.38 8.77
N PRO A 668 16.85 18.52 8.68
CA PRO A 668 18.29 18.55 8.87
C PRO A 668 18.64 18.11 10.29
N MET A 669 19.75 17.39 10.44
CA MET A 669 20.28 17.00 11.76
C MET A 669 21.52 17.81 12.11
N THR A 670 21.75 17.97 13.42
CA THR A 670 22.94 18.62 13.97
C THR A 670 23.85 17.56 14.58
N GLN A 671 25.15 17.65 14.33
CA GLN A 671 26.12 16.75 14.94
C GLN A 671 26.23 17.04 16.45
N ASP A 672 26.00 16.02 17.28
CA ASP A 672 26.07 16.10 18.75
C ASP A 672 27.46 15.72 19.26
N THR A 673 27.99 14.59 18.78
CA THR A 673 29.38 14.18 18.95
C THR A 673 29.90 13.68 17.59
N PRO A 674 31.22 13.54 17.37
CA PRO A 674 31.75 13.15 16.06
C PRO A 674 31.09 11.87 15.49
N GLY A 675 30.37 12.04 14.38
CA GLY A 675 29.60 11.00 13.69
C GLY A 675 28.26 10.61 14.34
N VAL A 676 27.84 11.24 15.43
CA VAL A 676 26.50 11.08 16.03
C VAL A 676 25.70 12.35 15.78
N TRP A 677 24.54 12.20 15.15
CA TRP A 677 23.68 13.29 14.71
C TRP A 677 22.35 13.26 15.43
N LYS A 678 21.75 14.43 15.67
CA LYS A 678 20.43 14.52 16.27
C LYS A 678 19.55 15.59 15.63
N THR A 679 18.25 15.36 15.64
CA THR A 679 17.22 16.37 15.34
C THR A 679 16.01 16.17 16.25
N SER A 680 15.26 17.23 16.53
CA SER A 680 14.06 17.17 17.36
C SER A 680 12.85 17.66 16.56
N ILE A 681 11.83 16.82 16.46
CA ILE A 681 10.66 17.05 15.59
C ILE A 681 9.40 16.93 16.44
N ASP A 682 8.47 17.88 16.29
CA ASP A 682 7.14 17.77 16.88
C ASP A 682 6.28 16.83 16.02
N LEU A 683 5.95 15.65 16.57
CA LEU A 683 5.25 14.58 15.87
C LEU A 683 3.92 14.25 16.54
N PRO A 684 2.86 13.88 15.79
CA PRO A 684 1.58 13.49 16.37
C PRO A 684 1.73 12.32 17.35
N LEU A 685 1.22 12.48 18.58
CA LEU A 685 1.29 11.47 19.64
C LEU A 685 0.60 10.18 19.21
N PHE A 686 1.22 9.03 19.53
CA PHE A 686 0.74 7.66 19.26
C PHE A 686 0.60 7.27 17.79
N ARG A 687 0.96 8.14 16.85
CA ARG A 687 1.08 7.83 15.43
C ARG A 687 2.37 7.04 15.18
N GLU A 688 2.31 6.05 14.30
CA GLU A 688 3.51 5.43 13.74
C GLU A 688 4.10 6.35 12.66
N VAL A 689 5.38 6.65 12.79
CA VAL A 689 6.14 7.44 11.83
C VAL A 689 7.10 6.52 11.11
N LYS A 690 7.02 6.52 9.77
CA LYS A 690 7.97 5.84 8.89
C LYS A 690 9.03 6.81 8.40
N PHE A 691 10.29 6.47 8.59
CA PHE A 691 11.41 7.36 8.31
C PHE A 691 12.68 6.61 7.90
N LYS A 692 13.64 7.36 7.35
CA LYS A 692 15.02 6.94 7.07
C LYS A 692 15.98 8.08 7.39
N PHE A 693 17.25 7.76 7.57
CA PHE A 693 18.33 8.75 7.56
C PHE A 693 19.01 8.80 6.17
N GLY A 694 19.69 9.91 5.85
CA GLY A 694 20.29 10.13 4.53
C GLY A 694 21.46 11.12 4.53
N ASN A 695 22.01 11.39 3.34
CA ASN A 695 22.89 12.52 3.02
C ASN A 695 22.68 12.91 1.54
N ASP A 696 22.29 14.16 1.29
CA ASP A 696 22.01 14.70 -0.05
C ASP A 696 23.12 15.62 -0.62
N SER A 697 24.26 15.75 0.07
CA SER A 697 25.34 16.65 -0.37
C SER A 697 25.96 16.22 -1.70
N ALA A 698 26.36 17.20 -2.51
CA ALA A 698 26.92 16.97 -3.85
C ALA A 698 28.18 16.06 -3.90
N GLY A 699 28.88 15.92 -2.76
CA GLY A 699 30.04 15.03 -2.59
C GLY A 699 29.71 13.65 -2.02
N ALA A 700 28.45 13.37 -1.67
CA ALA A 700 28.04 12.06 -1.17
C ALA A 700 28.12 11.02 -2.29
N LYS A 701 29.04 10.06 -2.16
CA LYS A 701 29.26 9.02 -3.18
C LYS A 701 28.08 8.08 -3.39
N ASN A 702 27.23 8.00 -2.37
CA ASN A 702 25.94 7.35 -2.42
C ASN A 702 24.92 8.41 -1.97
N GLY A 703 24.52 9.30 -2.87
CA GLY A 703 23.27 10.05 -2.67
C GLY A 703 22.16 9.02 -2.56
N GLY A 704 21.73 8.72 -1.34
CA GLY A 704 20.93 7.52 -1.08
C GLY A 704 20.73 7.30 0.41
N TYR A 705 19.47 7.36 0.80
CA TYR A 705 18.94 6.86 2.06
C TYR A 705 19.37 5.40 2.25
N GLU A 706 19.44 4.97 3.51
CA GLU A 706 19.74 3.59 4.01
C GLU A 706 19.91 2.49 2.94
N ALA A 707 20.98 1.70 3.07
CA ALA A 707 21.47 0.73 2.07
C ALA A 707 20.39 -0.14 1.39
N PRO A 708 20.63 -0.62 0.13
CA PRO A 708 19.77 -1.61 -0.51
C PRO A 708 19.48 -2.80 0.44
N GLY A 709 18.20 -3.08 0.70
CA GLY A 709 17.76 -4.11 1.67
C GLY A 709 17.35 -3.57 3.04
N GLN A 710 17.65 -2.31 3.37
CA GLN A 710 17.14 -1.66 4.57
C GLN A 710 15.78 -0.99 4.27
N GLY A 711 14.71 -1.69 4.67
CA GLY A 711 13.34 -1.19 4.60
C GLY A 711 13.11 0.01 5.50
N ASP A 712 11.93 0.63 5.41
CA ASP A 712 11.58 1.80 6.22
C ASP A 712 11.67 1.50 7.72
N ARG A 713 12.23 2.44 8.49
CA ARG A 713 12.17 2.39 9.95
C ARG A 713 10.81 2.87 10.42
N ALA A 714 10.31 2.30 11.50
CA ALA A 714 9.06 2.70 12.13
C ALA A 714 9.29 3.10 13.60
N TYR A 715 8.63 4.16 14.04
CA TYR A 715 8.62 4.60 15.43
C TYR A 715 7.23 5.09 15.84
N VAL A 716 6.71 4.59 16.96
CA VAL A 716 5.43 5.04 17.51
C VAL A 716 5.68 6.13 18.56
N VAL A 717 5.14 7.32 18.30
CA VAL A 717 5.38 8.50 19.12
C VAL A 717 4.75 8.35 20.51
N GLY A 718 5.52 8.62 21.57
CA GLY A 718 5.01 8.72 22.94
C GLY A 718 4.76 7.39 23.68
N THR A 719 5.10 6.23 23.10
CA THR A 719 4.95 4.92 23.78
C THR A 719 6.22 4.42 24.45
N ASN A 720 7.40 4.84 23.98
CA ASN A 720 8.71 4.42 24.49
C ASN A 720 9.61 5.64 24.81
N GLY A 721 9.04 6.64 25.50
CA GLY A 721 9.67 7.93 25.69
C GLY A 721 9.65 8.79 24.42
N ASN A 722 10.27 9.97 24.49
CA ASN A 722 10.29 10.99 23.43
C ASN A 722 11.65 11.05 22.72
N ALA A 723 12.32 9.90 22.61
CA ALA A 723 13.60 9.80 21.93
C ALA A 723 13.66 8.50 21.12
N TYR A 724 14.25 8.60 19.93
CA TYR A 724 14.66 7.46 19.11
C TYR A 724 16.19 7.52 19.01
N SER A 725 16.84 6.37 19.19
CA SER A 725 18.26 6.21 18.92
C SER A 725 18.45 5.02 17.98
N GLY A 726 19.20 5.21 16.91
CA GLY A 726 19.54 4.14 15.96
C GLY A 726 20.94 4.30 15.40
N THR A 727 21.37 3.31 14.62
CA THR A 727 22.61 3.38 13.82
C THR A 727 22.23 3.58 12.35
N TYR A 728 22.94 4.45 11.65
CA TYR A 728 22.85 4.62 10.20
C TYR A 728 23.95 3.79 9.55
N ASP A 729 23.55 2.73 8.88
CA ASP A 729 24.46 1.78 8.28
C ASP A 729 24.33 1.85 6.75
N PHE A 730 25.38 2.37 6.10
CA PHE A 730 25.47 2.38 4.64
C PHE A 730 25.61 0.96 4.04
N THR A 731 25.90 -0.05 4.87
CA THR A 731 25.93 -1.48 4.54
C THR A 731 25.71 -2.34 5.79
N GLU A 732 25.28 -3.60 5.63
CA GLU A 732 25.25 -4.61 6.70
C GLU A 732 26.64 -5.00 7.27
N GLN A 733 27.70 -4.28 6.91
CA GLN A 733 29.08 -4.60 7.27
C GLN A 733 29.52 -3.85 8.54
N PRO A 734 30.33 -4.47 9.42
CA PRO A 734 30.81 -3.83 10.64
C PRO A 734 31.62 -2.55 10.36
N VAL A 735 31.38 -1.51 11.15
CA VAL A 735 32.14 -0.25 11.10
C VAL A 735 33.63 -0.52 11.36
N PRO A 736 34.54 -0.12 10.47
CA PRO A 736 35.96 -0.28 10.74
C PRO A 736 36.41 0.46 12.00
N ALA A 737 37.20 -0.22 12.83
CA ALA A 737 37.65 0.31 14.12
C ALA A 737 38.78 1.36 13.97
N ALA A 738 39.57 1.31 12.90
CA ALA A 738 40.66 2.25 12.67
C ALA A 738 40.15 3.56 12.05
N THR A 739 40.79 4.66 12.42
CA THR A 739 40.47 6.01 11.93
C THR A 739 41.71 6.63 11.30
N VAL A 740 41.49 7.39 10.23
CA VAL A 740 42.48 8.30 9.66
C VAL A 740 41.93 9.71 9.75
N THR A 741 42.65 10.60 10.43
CA THR A 741 42.30 12.01 10.52
C THR A 741 43.34 12.88 9.82
N GLY A 742 42.89 13.96 9.20
CA GLY A 742 43.77 14.87 8.48
C GLY A 742 43.03 16.13 8.04
N ARG A 743 43.68 16.90 7.18
CA ARG A 743 43.14 18.12 6.58
C ARG A 743 43.43 18.15 5.09
N VAL A 744 42.47 18.61 4.30
CA VAL A 744 42.67 18.93 2.89
C VAL A 744 42.87 20.44 2.74
N THR A 745 43.97 20.81 2.10
CA THR A 745 44.28 22.19 1.74
C THR A 745 44.47 22.30 0.23
N GLY A 746 44.45 23.51 -0.31
CA GLY A 746 44.87 23.73 -1.70
C GLY A 746 45.18 25.20 -1.96
N GLY A 747 46.36 25.46 -2.52
CA GLY A 747 46.86 26.82 -2.73
C GLY A 747 47.00 27.62 -1.41
N GLY A 748 47.32 26.92 -0.31
CA GLY A 748 47.49 27.53 1.03
C GLY A 748 46.20 27.81 1.81
N GLN A 749 45.03 27.42 1.30
CA GLN A 749 43.74 27.57 1.98
C GLN A 749 43.18 26.22 2.43
N ASN A 750 42.38 26.19 3.49
CA ASN A 750 41.63 25.01 3.90
C ASN A 750 40.47 24.77 2.93
N LEU A 751 40.27 23.53 2.49
CA LEU A 751 39.22 23.18 1.54
C LEU A 751 38.08 22.45 2.25
N GLY A 752 36.99 23.15 2.55
CA GLY A 752 35.75 22.54 3.03
C GLY A 752 34.93 21.93 1.90
N GLY A 753 34.24 20.82 2.18
CA GLY A 753 33.47 20.08 1.17
C GLY A 753 34.30 19.19 0.24
N ALA A 754 35.62 19.09 0.45
CA ALA A 754 36.49 18.19 -0.30
C ALA A 754 36.18 16.73 0.06
N LEU A 755 36.17 15.87 -0.96
CA LEU A 755 35.87 14.45 -0.81
C LEU A 755 37.16 13.66 -0.62
N VAL A 756 37.26 12.91 0.48
CA VAL A 756 38.40 12.06 0.83
C VAL A 756 37.97 10.60 0.85
N GLU A 757 38.65 9.75 0.09
CA GLU A 757 38.29 8.35 -0.10
C GLU A 757 39.45 7.43 0.19
N ALA A 758 39.20 6.22 0.70
CA ALA A 758 40.20 5.16 0.72
C ALA A 758 40.06 4.26 -0.51
N THR A 759 40.87 4.50 -1.53
CA THR A 759 40.83 3.79 -2.81
C THR A 759 41.37 2.36 -2.74
N SER A 760 42.16 2.04 -1.71
CA SER A 760 42.61 0.69 -1.38
C SER A 760 41.62 -0.12 -0.52
N ALA A 761 40.60 0.55 0.01
CA ALA A 761 39.42 -0.07 0.60
C ALA A 761 38.25 0.07 -0.39
N ASN A 762 37.02 -0.15 0.03
CA ASN A 762 35.88 0.12 -0.83
C ASN A 762 35.56 1.63 -0.78
N PRO A 763 35.86 2.43 -1.84
CA PRO A 763 35.68 3.87 -1.81
C PRO A 763 34.21 4.30 -1.69
N ALA A 764 33.27 3.42 -2.03
CA ALA A 764 31.84 3.67 -1.81
C ALA A 764 31.42 3.51 -0.35
N LEU A 765 32.23 2.81 0.48
CA LEU A 765 31.96 2.55 1.90
C LEU A 765 32.91 3.29 2.84
N ASN A 766 34.06 3.73 2.33
CA ASN A 766 35.14 4.32 3.10
C ASN A 766 35.50 5.67 2.49
N TYR A 767 34.67 6.67 2.77
CA TYR A 767 34.91 8.06 2.39
C TYR A 767 34.53 9.03 3.53
N ALA A 768 34.96 10.27 3.40
CA ALA A 768 34.61 11.38 4.28
C ALA A 768 34.56 12.68 3.48
N VAL A 769 33.74 13.62 3.91
CA VAL A 769 33.70 15.00 3.36
C VAL A 769 34.37 15.92 4.38
N THR A 770 35.24 16.83 3.94
CA THR A 770 35.92 17.76 4.86
C THR A 770 34.97 18.79 5.45
N PHE A 771 35.18 19.15 6.71
CA PHE A 771 34.52 20.27 7.37
C PHE A 771 34.92 21.61 6.73
N PRO A 772 34.20 22.72 6.98
CA PRO A 772 34.55 24.04 6.47
C PRO A 772 35.99 24.50 6.75
N ASP A 773 36.63 23.97 7.81
CA ASP A 773 38.03 24.22 8.15
C ASP A 773 39.03 23.26 7.48
N GLY A 774 38.56 22.47 6.52
CA GLY A 774 39.31 21.49 5.73
C GLY A 774 39.58 20.16 6.44
N THR A 775 39.22 19.99 7.71
CA THR A 775 39.53 18.75 8.45
C THR A 775 38.61 17.59 8.08
N TYR A 776 39.11 16.35 8.15
CA TYR A 776 38.33 15.14 7.92
C TYR A 776 38.64 14.03 8.94
N THR A 777 37.65 13.17 9.19
CA THR A 777 37.79 11.88 9.89
C THR A 777 37.23 10.78 9.00
N LEU A 778 38.09 9.84 8.62
CA LEU A 778 37.77 8.73 7.74
C LEU A 778 37.90 7.39 8.48
N ARG A 779 36.90 6.51 8.37
CA ARG A 779 36.95 5.14 8.92
C ARG A 779 37.29 4.12 7.84
N VAL A 780 38.31 3.31 8.13
CA VAL A 780 38.90 2.35 7.17
C VAL A 780 39.41 1.11 7.90
N PRO A 781 39.55 -0.05 7.22
CA PRO A 781 40.24 -1.20 7.77
C PRO A 781 41.66 -0.86 8.23
N ALA A 782 42.13 -1.51 9.30
CA ALA A 782 43.51 -1.32 9.78
C ALA A 782 44.53 -1.79 8.74
N GLY A 783 45.70 -1.15 8.70
CA GLY A 783 46.77 -1.48 7.74
C GLY A 783 46.98 -0.40 6.68
N ALA A 784 47.74 -0.73 5.64
CA ALA A 784 48.10 0.23 4.58
C ALA A 784 46.85 0.65 3.78
N GLN A 785 46.67 1.96 3.64
CA GLN A 785 45.60 2.57 2.88
C GLN A 785 46.16 3.62 1.91
N THR A 786 45.56 3.72 0.74
CA THR A 786 45.74 4.82 -0.21
C THR A 786 44.52 5.71 -0.14
N LEU A 787 44.72 6.96 0.26
CA LEU A 787 43.70 7.98 0.28
C LEU A 787 43.75 8.80 -1.00
N LYS A 788 42.58 9.18 -1.52
CA LYS A 788 42.42 10.14 -2.61
C LYS A 788 41.56 11.30 -2.12
N ALA A 789 42.04 12.54 -2.23
CA ALA A 789 41.25 13.74 -1.99
C ALA A 789 40.99 14.48 -3.29
N SER A 790 39.77 15.00 -3.43
CA SER A 790 39.31 15.75 -4.60
C SER A 790 38.49 16.97 -4.18
N ALA A 791 38.66 18.08 -4.90
CA ALA A 791 37.92 19.33 -4.73
C ALA A 791 37.88 20.10 -6.06
N GLY A 792 36.76 20.75 -6.37
CA GLY A 792 36.61 21.54 -7.60
C GLY A 792 37.66 22.65 -7.70
N GLY A 793 38.22 22.88 -8.90
CA GLY A 793 39.31 23.84 -9.13
C GLY A 793 40.71 23.34 -8.75
N TYR A 794 40.84 22.08 -8.30
CA TYR A 794 42.11 21.49 -7.90
C TYR A 794 42.34 20.13 -8.57
N LEU A 795 43.62 19.79 -8.75
CA LEU A 795 44.02 18.44 -9.16
C LEU A 795 43.84 17.47 -7.98
N ASP A 796 43.36 16.27 -8.27
CA ASP A 796 43.22 15.19 -7.29
C ASP A 796 44.57 14.88 -6.62
N GLY A 797 44.56 14.77 -5.29
CA GLY A 797 45.73 14.42 -4.48
C GLY A 797 45.60 13.00 -3.94
N THR A 798 46.72 12.28 -3.83
CA THR A 798 46.76 10.96 -3.20
C THR A 798 47.76 10.91 -2.06
N LEU A 799 47.47 10.12 -1.04
CA LEU A 799 48.31 9.94 0.13
C LEU A 799 48.27 8.49 0.61
N ASN A 800 49.43 7.85 0.70
CA ASN A 800 49.54 6.54 1.33
C ASN A 800 49.72 6.70 2.84
N VAL A 801 48.90 6.00 3.62
CA VAL A 801 48.90 6.03 5.09
C VAL A 801 48.78 4.61 5.64
N THR A 802 49.13 4.39 6.90
CA THR A 802 48.85 3.13 7.61
C THR A 802 47.84 3.41 8.71
N ALA A 803 46.61 2.91 8.59
CA ALA A 803 45.54 3.14 9.56
C ALA A 803 45.73 2.29 10.83
N PRO A 804 45.51 2.85 12.03
CA PRO A 804 45.05 4.22 12.31
C PRO A 804 46.16 5.28 12.14
N ALA A 805 45.79 6.46 11.64
CA ALA A 805 46.73 7.56 11.39
C ALA A 805 46.13 8.93 11.78
N GLN A 806 46.98 9.87 12.16
CA GLN A 806 46.62 11.26 12.44
C GLN A 806 47.50 12.19 11.60
N ASN A 807 47.02 13.42 11.34
CA ASN A 807 47.70 14.42 10.50
C ASN A 807 47.97 13.94 9.06
N ALA A 808 47.07 13.11 8.52
CA ALA A 808 47.10 12.66 7.13
C ALA A 808 46.66 13.78 6.18
N ASN A 809 47.44 14.85 6.12
CA ASN A 809 47.08 16.04 5.35
C ASN A 809 47.35 15.85 3.86
N ILE A 810 46.43 16.33 3.02
CA ILE A 810 46.55 16.25 1.57
C ILE A 810 46.44 17.68 1.03
N ASP A 811 47.50 18.18 0.40
CA ASP A 811 47.49 19.49 -0.25
C ASP A 811 47.26 19.31 -1.74
N LEU A 812 46.15 19.85 -2.23
CA LEU A 812 45.75 19.77 -3.62
C LEU A 812 46.38 20.92 -4.40
N ALA A 813 47.05 20.60 -5.50
CA ALA A 813 47.57 21.61 -6.41
C ALA A 813 46.41 22.29 -7.14
N ARG A 814 46.44 23.63 -7.23
CA ARG A 814 45.49 24.36 -8.10
C ARG A 814 45.68 23.89 -9.54
N ASP A 815 44.58 23.64 -10.24
CA ASP A 815 44.65 23.35 -11.66
C ASP A 815 44.82 24.66 -12.45
N LEU A 816 46.05 24.97 -12.86
CA LEU A 816 46.38 26.22 -13.54
C LEU A 816 46.03 26.21 -15.04
N ARG A 817 45.45 25.12 -15.56
CA ARG A 817 45.07 24.99 -16.98
C ARG A 817 43.82 25.79 -17.33
N THR A 818 43.19 26.46 -16.36
CA THR A 818 41.96 27.23 -16.59
C THR A 818 42.07 28.63 -15.98
N LYS A 819 41.65 29.64 -16.76
CA LYS A 819 41.52 31.03 -16.33
C LYS A 819 40.43 31.22 -15.26
N TYR A 820 39.38 30.41 -15.33
CA TYR A 820 38.27 30.35 -14.39
C TYR A 820 38.28 29.02 -13.62
N THR A 821 37.70 29.02 -12.44
CA THR A 821 37.39 27.81 -11.68
C THR A 821 36.25 27.11 -12.41
N ILE A 822 36.43 25.85 -12.79
CA ILE A 822 35.41 25.08 -13.51
C ILE A 822 34.74 24.17 -12.48
N ASP A 823 33.65 24.64 -11.90
CA ASP A 823 32.88 23.97 -10.83
C ASP A 823 31.36 23.99 -11.05
N GLY A 824 30.91 24.61 -12.14
CA GLY A 824 29.51 24.78 -12.51
C GLY A 824 28.87 26.00 -11.85
N ASP A 825 29.63 26.91 -11.24
CA ASP A 825 29.14 28.16 -10.64
C ASP A 825 29.77 29.40 -11.30
N LEU A 826 28.92 30.24 -11.93
CA LEU A 826 29.37 31.42 -12.66
C LEU A 826 29.87 32.59 -11.78
N SER A 827 30.04 32.40 -10.47
CA SER A 827 30.36 33.46 -9.51
C SER A 827 31.75 34.06 -9.70
N ASP A 828 32.72 33.31 -10.23
CA ASP A 828 34.10 33.77 -10.45
C ASP A 828 34.36 34.31 -11.87
N TRP A 829 33.39 34.16 -12.77
CA TRP A 829 33.48 34.63 -14.15
C TRP A 829 33.41 36.15 -14.21
N THR A 830 34.54 36.78 -14.52
CA THR A 830 34.64 38.24 -14.70
C THR A 830 34.39 38.69 -16.14
N ALA A 831 34.29 37.74 -17.09
CA ALA A 831 33.94 38.02 -18.47
C ALA A 831 32.56 38.72 -18.58
N PRO A 832 32.43 39.77 -19.41
CA PRO A 832 31.16 40.44 -19.60
C PRO A 832 30.07 39.47 -20.06
N ALA A 833 28.87 39.61 -19.51
CA ALA A 833 27.71 38.88 -20.01
C ALA A 833 27.44 39.28 -21.47
N VAL A 834 27.34 38.27 -22.32
CA VAL A 834 27.02 38.39 -23.72
C VAL A 834 25.51 38.30 -23.87
N SER A 835 24.90 39.33 -24.44
CA SER A 835 23.48 39.31 -24.75
C SER A 835 23.24 38.55 -26.06
N VAL A 836 22.85 37.29 -25.97
CA VAL A 836 22.26 36.54 -27.10
C VAL A 836 20.75 36.77 -27.07
N GLN A 837 20.18 37.31 -28.15
CA GLN A 837 18.74 37.61 -28.19
C GLN A 837 17.93 36.31 -28.21
N SER A 838 17.33 35.97 -27.07
CA SER A 838 16.26 34.98 -26.96
C SER A 838 14.92 35.69 -27.21
N PRO A 839 13.94 35.08 -27.91
CA PRO A 839 12.63 35.70 -28.12
C PRO A 839 11.90 35.96 -26.79
N ALA A 840 10.98 36.93 -26.76
CA ALA A 840 10.15 37.19 -25.58
C ALA A 840 9.24 35.99 -25.26
N GLU A 841 8.89 35.82 -23.97
CA GLU A 841 8.25 34.66 -23.29
C GLU A 841 6.97 34.04 -23.92
N GLY A 842 6.51 34.47 -25.09
CA GLY A 842 5.12 34.34 -25.54
C GLY A 842 4.64 32.99 -26.09
N THR A 843 5.49 31.96 -26.27
CA THR A 843 4.97 30.67 -26.81
C THR A 843 5.60 29.37 -26.26
N PHE A 844 6.86 29.35 -25.84
CA PHE A 844 7.50 28.14 -25.27
C PHE A 844 7.44 28.09 -23.72
N GLY A 845 6.69 29.01 -23.08
CA GLY A 845 6.61 29.15 -21.63
C GLY A 845 7.84 29.83 -21.02
N ALA A 846 7.75 30.22 -19.74
CA ALA A 846 8.82 30.90 -19.00
C ALA A 846 10.09 30.04 -18.79
N ASN A 847 10.07 28.78 -19.27
CA ASN A 847 11.06 27.75 -19.01
C ASN A 847 11.91 27.37 -20.22
N ASN A 848 11.96 28.19 -21.28
CA ASN A 848 12.74 27.91 -22.50
C ASN A 848 13.56 29.13 -22.95
N ASN A 849 14.39 29.66 -22.05
CA ASN A 849 15.18 30.88 -22.27
C ASN A 849 16.64 30.69 -21.84
N TRP A 850 17.56 31.37 -22.54
CA TRP A 850 18.92 31.59 -22.05
C TRP A 850 18.88 32.58 -20.89
N LEU A 851 19.43 32.19 -19.74
CA LEU A 851 19.47 33.05 -18.57
C LEU A 851 20.75 33.89 -18.53
N THR A 852 21.88 33.29 -18.92
CA THR A 852 23.19 33.98 -19.00
C THR A 852 24.10 33.25 -19.99
N LEU A 853 24.86 33.99 -20.79
CA LEU A 853 26.00 33.48 -21.56
C LEU A 853 27.21 34.40 -21.32
N ARG A 854 28.36 33.80 -21.00
CA ARG A 854 29.65 34.46 -20.84
C ARG A 854 30.66 33.73 -21.71
N ALA A 855 31.48 34.50 -22.41
CA ALA A 855 32.50 33.96 -23.30
C ALA A 855 33.75 34.83 -23.22
N ASP A 856 34.91 34.18 -23.22
CA ASP A 856 36.21 34.82 -23.09
C ASP A 856 37.28 33.95 -23.75
N SER A 857 38.47 34.50 -23.98
CA SER A 857 39.58 33.73 -24.53
C SER A 857 40.94 34.30 -24.16
N ASP A 858 41.96 33.46 -24.24
CA ASP A 858 43.36 33.87 -24.23
C ASP A 858 44.14 33.17 -25.37
N ALA A 859 45.47 33.16 -25.27
CA ALA A 859 46.34 32.60 -26.28
C ALA A 859 46.13 31.08 -26.47
N ASP A 860 45.73 30.39 -25.41
CA ASP A 860 45.76 28.93 -25.32
C ASP A 860 44.34 28.32 -25.28
N PHE A 861 43.37 29.04 -24.70
CA PHE A 861 42.01 28.52 -24.47
C PHE A 861 40.89 29.49 -24.89
N LEU A 862 39.78 28.88 -25.26
CA LEU A 862 38.44 29.46 -25.35
C LEU A 862 37.63 29.06 -24.10
N TYR A 863 37.09 30.04 -23.38
CA TYR A 863 36.29 29.85 -22.17
C TYR A 863 34.84 30.20 -22.42
N LEU A 864 33.93 29.30 -22.07
CA LEU A 864 32.49 29.45 -22.28
C LEU A 864 31.72 29.07 -21.02
N ALA A 865 30.79 29.91 -20.61
CA ALA A 865 29.94 29.69 -19.46
C ALA A 865 28.51 30.08 -19.79
N TYR A 866 27.54 29.25 -19.44
CA TYR A 866 26.15 29.59 -19.67
C TYR A 866 25.20 28.95 -18.69
N THR A 867 24.11 29.67 -18.39
CA THR A 867 22.96 29.15 -17.67
C THR A 867 21.75 29.20 -18.60
N TYR A 868 21.02 28.09 -18.66
CA TYR A 868 19.83 27.96 -19.49
C TYR A 868 18.72 27.28 -18.67
N ARG A 869 17.47 27.66 -18.96
CA ARG A 869 16.27 27.05 -18.38
C ARG A 869 15.58 26.23 -19.46
N VAL A 870 15.51 24.90 -19.32
CA VAL A 870 14.85 23.98 -20.28
C VAL A 870 14.42 22.67 -19.62
N ASP A 871 13.22 22.20 -19.99
CA ASP A 871 12.74 20.81 -19.82
C ASP A 871 12.57 20.16 -21.21
N GLY A 872 13.27 19.05 -21.48
CA GLY A 872 13.15 18.28 -22.72
C GLY A 872 13.77 18.86 -24.02
N ASN A 873 14.49 19.99 -23.99
CA ASN A 873 15.12 20.59 -25.19
C ASN A 873 16.67 20.62 -25.10
N SER A 874 17.32 20.88 -26.24
CA SER A 874 18.77 21.05 -26.34
C SER A 874 19.20 22.52 -26.35
N ALA A 875 20.21 22.88 -25.56
CA ALA A 875 20.94 24.13 -25.74
C ALA A 875 22.08 23.92 -26.75
N ILE A 876 22.14 24.75 -27.80
CA ILE A 876 23.19 24.68 -28.83
C ILE A 876 23.89 26.03 -28.94
N LEU A 877 25.21 26.00 -28.86
CA LEU A 877 26.08 27.14 -29.08
C LEU A 877 26.99 26.86 -30.27
N TYR A 878 26.92 27.69 -31.30
CA TYR A 878 27.71 27.60 -32.53
C TYR A 878 28.83 28.64 -32.54
N LEU A 879 30.02 28.18 -32.88
CA LEU A 879 31.28 28.90 -32.88
C LEU A 879 31.82 28.95 -34.31
N ASP A 880 31.78 30.15 -34.89
CA ASP A 880 32.26 30.42 -36.24
C ASP A 880 33.60 31.15 -36.18
N THR A 881 34.64 30.54 -36.72
CA THR A 881 35.99 31.15 -36.72
C THR A 881 36.32 31.84 -38.05
N ALA A 882 35.39 31.85 -39.01
CA ALA A 882 35.59 32.34 -40.37
C ALA A 882 35.06 33.78 -40.61
N PRO A 883 35.73 34.58 -41.46
CA PRO A 883 35.23 35.90 -41.86
C PRO A 883 33.95 35.80 -42.71
N GLY A 884 32.84 36.38 -42.24
CA GLY A 884 31.58 36.47 -43.00
C GLY A 884 30.54 35.38 -42.72
N GLY A 885 30.75 34.63 -41.64
CA GLY A 885 30.01 33.46 -41.11
C GLY A 885 28.50 33.30 -41.30
N ALA A 886 27.99 32.15 -40.87
CA ALA A 886 26.58 31.76 -41.05
C ALA A 886 25.63 32.86 -40.53
N LYS A 887 24.84 33.48 -41.43
CA LYS A 887 23.97 34.61 -41.09
C LYS A 887 22.55 34.20 -40.66
N GLN A 888 22.18 32.94 -40.84
CA GLN A 888 20.85 32.40 -40.56
C GLN A 888 20.96 30.96 -40.03
N ALA A 889 20.01 30.57 -39.17
CA ALA A 889 19.98 29.24 -38.54
C ALA A 889 19.45 28.13 -39.48
N ASP A 890 18.98 28.51 -40.66
CA ASP A 890 18.22 27.67 -41.58
C ASP A 890 19.05 26.54 -42.22
N GLN A 891 20.37 26.52 -41.98
CA GLN A 891 21.28 25.48 -42.43
C GLN A 891 21.63 24.46 -41.34
N PHE A 892 21.07 24.56 -40.13
CA PHE A 892 21.39 23.67 -39.01
C PHE A 892 20.35 22.55 -38.85
N ASP A 893 20.60 21.34 -39.37
CA ASP A 893 19.83 20.14 -39.02
C ASP A 893 20.61 19.30 -38.00
N ALA A 894 20.46 19.62 -36.71
CA ALA A 894 21.30 19.08 -35.64
C ALA A 894 20.89 17.69 -35.14
N TRP A 895 19.76 17.13 -35.59
CA TRP A 895 19.09 16.05 -34.84
C TRP A 895 19.36 14.63 -35.34
N LYS A 896 20.26 14.44 -36.32
CA LYS A 896 20.67 13.11 -36.79
C LYS A 896 22.13 12.76 -36.47
N ARG A 897 22.62 13.04 -35.26
CA ARG A 897 24.02 12.72 -34.81
C ARG A 897 25.15 13.20 -35.74
N ALA A 898 24.82 13.93 -36.78
CA ALA A 898 25.64 14.58 -37.77
C ALA A 898 24.87 15.86 -38.04
N ALA A 899 25.30 16.98 -37.46
CA ALA A 899 24.76 18.26 -37.91
C ALA A 899 25.23 18.41 -39.36
N THR A 900 24.30 18.38 -40.31
CA THR A 900 24.61 18.63 -41.73
C THR A 900 24.34 20.09 -42.02
N PHE A 901 25.34 20.77 -42.57
CA PHE A 901 25.31 22.22 -42.83
C PHE A 901 25.13 22.42 -44.34
N GLY A 902 24.04 23.07 -44.73
CA GLY A 902 23.71 23.25 -46.14
C GLY A 902 24.52 24.35 -46.85
N GLY A 903 25.74 24.07 -47.28
CA GLY A 903 26.58 25.01 -48.05
C GLY A 903 28.07 24.71 -47.91
N GLN A 904 28.92 25.21 -48.81
CA GLN A 904 30.38 25.13 -48.62
C GLN A 904 30.80 26.02 -47.43
N VAL A 905 31.32 25.40 -46.38
CA VAL A 905 31.91 26.08 -45.22
C VAL A 905 33.42 25.86 -45.24
N ASP A 906 34.18 26.88 -45.63
CA ASP A 906 35.66 26.82 -45.64
C ASP A 906 36.19 27.28 -44.28
N GLY A 907 36.72 26.36 -43.45
CA GLY A 907 37.28 26.64 -42.11
C GLY A 907 36.83 25.65 -41.04
N VAL A 908 37.41 25.71 -39.83
CA VAL A 908 36.96 24.88 -38.70
C VAL A 908 35.91 25.62 -37.89
N ASN A 909 34.70 25.05 -37.84
CA ASN A 909 33.62 25.53 -36.98
C ASN A 909 33.32 24.50 -35.90
N ALA A 910 32.75 24.94 -34.79
CA ALA A 910 32.43 24.06 -33.68
C ALA A 910 31.03 24.35 -33.13
N PHE A 911 30.40 23.35 -32.52
CA PHE A 911 29.24 23.60 -31.70
C PHE A 911 29.25 22.76 -30.43
N ILE A 912 28.60 23.31 -29.40
CA ILE A 912 28.37 22.66 -28.13
C ILE A 912 26.88 22.37 -28.05
N ALA A 913 26.52 21.11 -27.82
CA ALA A 913 25.15 20.69 -27.64
C ALA A 913 24.98 20.03 -26.27
N ARG A 914 23.87 20.34 -25.59
CA ARG A 914 23.47 19.68 -24.35
C ARG A 914 21.97 19.44 -24.35
N TYR A 915 21.54 18.23 -24.03
CA TYR A 915 20.14 17.82 -23.96
C TYR A 915 19.76 17.42 -22.53
N GLY A 916 18.80 18.10 -21.91
CA GLY A 916 18.34 17.78 -20.54
C GLY A 916 19.48 17.68 -19.52
N THR A 917 19.61 16.54 -18.82
CA THR A 917 20.69 16.27 -17.85
C THR A 917 21.92 15.58 -18.45
N GLU A 918 21.98 15.44 -19.77
CA GLU A 918 23.15 14.84 -20.42
C GLU A 918 24.38 15.76 -20.35
N LYS A 919 25.57 15.17 -20.50
CA LYS A 919 26.82 15.93 -20.54
C LYS A 919 26.86 16.79 -21.80
N ALA A 920 27.47 17.97 -21.70
CA ALA A 920 27.71 18.78 -22.89
C ALA A 920 28.63 18.03 -23.86
N GLN A 921 28.32 18.11 -25.16
CA GLN A 921 29.10 17.52 -26.23
C GLN A 921 29.64 18.63 -27.14
N LEU A 922 30.96 18.70 -27.26
CA LEU A 922 31.65 19.56 -28.22
C LEU A 922 31.89 18.79 -29.53
N ARG A 923 31.52 19.38 -30.67
CA ARG A 923 31.66 18.75 -31.99
C ARG A 923 32.27 19.71 -33.02
N LEU A 924 33.07 19.19 -33.96
CA LEU A 924 33.75 19.97 -35.01
C LEU A 924 33.17 19.72 -36.40
N VAL A 925 33.03 20.79 -37.17
CA VAL A 925 32.51 20.79 -38.54
C VAL A 925 33.62 21.27 -39.46
N GLN A 926 34.02 20.41 -40.41
CA GLN A 926 35.08 20.70 -41.38
C GLN A 926 34.60 20.55 -42.84
N SER A 927 33.35 20.12 -43.06
CA SER A 927 32.69 19.95 -44.35
C SER A 927 31.16 20.05 -44.19
N ASP A 928 30.41 20.03 -45.30
CA ASP A 928 28.94 20.09 -45.36
C ASP A 928 28.22 18.90 -44.70
N THR A 929 28.92 17.77 -44.48
CA THR A 929 28.37 16.59 -43.80
C THR A 929 29.39 15.89 -42.87
N ALA A 930 28.85 15.30 -41.80
CA ALA A 930 29.50 14.55 -40.69
C ALA A 930 30.32 15.38 -39.67
N THR A 931 29.88 15.34 -38.40
CA THR A 931 30.48 16.07 -37.27
C THR A 931 31.14 15.11 -36.25
N PRO A 932 32.47 14.97 -36.22
CA PRO A 932 33.13 14.22 -35.15
C PRO A 932 32.98 14.92 -33.78
N GLU A 933 32.79 14.12 -32.73
CA GLU A 933 32.84 14.57 -31.35
C GLU A 933 34.29 14.80 -30.93
N VAL A 934 34.56 15.94 -30.31
CA VAL A 934 35.87 16.20 -29.67
C VAL A 934 35.93 15.35 -28.41
N ASN A 935 37.04 14.65 -28.21
CA ASN A 935 37.20 13.83 -27.02
C ASN A 935 37.08 14.69 -25.76
N ALA A 936 36.29 14.24 -24.78
CA ALA A 936 36.11 14.94 -23.51
C ALA A 936 37.40 15.09 -22.69
N ALA A 937 38.47 14.36 -23.02
CA ALA A 937 39.80 14.56 -22.44
C ALA A 937 40.52 15.81 -22.98
N ASP A 938 40.09 16.32 -24.14
CA ASP A 938 40.73 17.44 -24.82
C ASP A 938 40.13 18.80 -24.41
N TYR A 939 39.13 18.83 -23.52
CA TYR A 939 38.58 20.05 -22.93
C TYR A 939 38.13 19.80 -21.49
N LEU A 940 38.02 20.86 -20.70
CA LEU A 940 37.54 20.78 -19.32
C LEU A 940 36.10 21.27 -19.25
N GLN A 941 35.27 20.59 -18.45
CA GLN A 941 33.87 20.97 -18.25
C GLN A 941 33.41 20.70 -16.82
N ALA A 942 32.53 21.57 -16.34
CA ALA A 942 31.72 21.33 -15.16
C ALA A 942 30.28 21.73 -15.45
N SER A 943 29.35 21.14 -14.70
CA SER A 943 27.94 21.49 -14.81
C SER A 943 27.27 21.31 -13.47
N SER A 944 26.44 22.28 -13.10
CA SER A 944 25.68 22.26 -11.85
C SER A 944 24.23 22.72 -12.10
N GLY A 945 23.39 22.60 -11.07
CA GLY A 945 21.97 22.92 -11.14
C GLY A 945 21.08 21.68 -11.30
N ALA A 946 19.78 21.87 -11.06
CA ALA A 946 18.76 20.85 -11.21
C ALA A 946 17.82 21.27 -12.33
N ALA A 947 17.23 20.33 -13.07
CA ALA A 947 16.23 20.68 -14.07
C ALA A 947 15.11 21.55 -13.43
N PRO A 948 14.70 22.67 -14.05
CA PRO A 948 15.05 23.09 -15.41
C PRO A 948 16.26 24.05 -15.51
N ASP A 949 16.88 24.50 -14.42
CA ASP A 949 17.98 25.49 -14.42
C ASP A 949 19.35 24.81 -14.30
N GLN A 950 20.13 24.84 -15.38
CA GLN A 950 21.48 24.26 -15.40
C GLN A 950 22.52 25.29 -15.81
N THR A 951 23.64 25.26 -15.11
CA THR A 951 24.85 26.03 -15.40
C THR A 951 25.89 25.09 -16.00
N VAL A 952 26.54 25.53 -17.08
CA VAL A 952 27.61 24.81 -17.76
C VAL A 952 28.81 25.73 -17.94
N GLU A 953 29.99 25.20 -17.67
CA GLU A 953 31.27 25.89 -17.82
C GLU A 953 32.22 25.01 -18.63
N LEU A 954 32.90 25.57 -19.61
CA LEU A 954 33.86 24.89 -20.46
C LEU A 954 35.14 25.71 -20.63
N ALA A 955 36.28 25.02 -20.64
CA ALA A 955 37.56 25.54 -21.11
C ALA A 955 38.09 24.63 -22.24
N ILE A 956 38.19 25.18 -23.44
CA ILE A 956 38.47 24.45 -24.68
C ILE A 956 39.81 24.96 -25.24
N PRO A 957 40.87 24.13 -25.28
CA PRO A 957 42.11 24.47 -25.97
C PRO A 957 41.84 24.74 -27.46
N TRP A 958 42.51 25.73 -28.04
CA TRP A 958 42.38 26.01 -29.48
C TRP A 958 42.77 24.81 -30.36
N THR A 959 43.74 24.02 -29.89
CA THR A 959 44.19 22.78 -30.54
C THR A 959 43.11 21.70 -30.56
N ALA A 960 42.24 21.64 -29.56
CA ALA A 960 41.10 20.72 -29.53
C ALA A 960 40.08 21.07 -30.63
N LEU A 961 40.06 22.32 -31.09
CA LEU A 961 39.29 22.78 -32.25
C LEU A 961 40.06 22.64 -33.58
N GLY A 962 41.20 21.95 -33.59
CA GLY A 962 42.03 21.80 -34.80
C GLY A 962 42.75 23.09 -35.23
N LEU A 963 42.82 24.10 -34.37
CA LEU A 963 43.48 25.38 -34.64
C LEU A 963 44.87 25.42 -33.98
N GLY A 964 45.82 26.11 -34.61
CA GLY A 964 47.17 26.31 -34.06
C GLY A 964 47.25 27.30 -32.88
N GLY A 965 46.14 27.95 -32.52
CA GLY A 965 46.05 29.01 -31.51
C GLY A 965 44.82 29.89 -31.73
N LYS A 966 44.68 30.97 -30.94
CA LYS A 966 43.55 31.92 -31.03
C LYS A 966 43.39 32.51 -32.46
N PRO A 967 42.19 32.44 -33.07
CA PRO A 967 41.91 33.07 -34.36
C PRO A 967 42.12 34.58 -34.36
N ALA A 968 42.84 35.10 -35.36
CA ALA A 968 43.09 36.54 -35.50
C ALA A 968 41.87 37.36 -35.91
N ALA A 969 40.84 36.72 -36.50
CA ALA A 969 39.62 37.37 -36.97
C ALA A 969 38.52 37.49 -35.88
N GLY A 970 38.80 37.03 -34.66
CA GLY A 970 37.81 36.82 -33.60
C GLY A 970 36.96 35.56 -33.85
N ILE A 971 36.06 35.24 -32.92
CA ILE A 971 35.06 34.18 -33.09
C ILE A 971 33.67 34.82 -33.17
N GLY A 972 32.89 34.45 -34.17
CA GLY A 972 31.45 34.67 -34.23
C GLY A 972 30.73 33.67 -33.34
N LEU A 973 30.02 34.15 -32.32
CA LEU A 973 29.24 33.32 -31.41
C LEU A 973 27.75 33.46 -31.70
N MET A 974 27.08 32.33 -31.94
CA MET A 974 25.63 32.24 -32.16
C MET A 974 25.05 31.21 -31.17
N GLY A 975 24.03 31.57 -30.38
CA GLY A 975 23.40 30.65 -29.42
C GLY A 975 21.90 30.49 -29.66
N GLY A 976 21.37 29.29 -29.40
CA GLY A 976 19.94 28.98 -29.54
C GLY A 976 19.50 27.77 -28.70
N ILE A 977 18.22 27.70 -28.38
CA ILE A 977 17.58 26.52 -27.76
C ILE A 977 16.77 25.81 -28.86
N PHE A 978 16.88 24.49 -28.95
CA PHE A 978 16.28 23.65 -30.00
C PHE A 978 15.52 22.49 -29.36
N GLY A 979 14.24 22.28 -29.70
CA GLY A 979 13.42 21.21 -29.11
C GLY A 979 13.51 19.83 -29.78
N GLY A 980 13.06 18.79 -29.07
CA GLY A 980 12.82 17.40 -29.53
C GLY A 980 11.64 16.80 -28.75
N ASP A 981 10.99 15.69 -29.06
CA ASP A 981 10.97 14.72 -30.16
C ASP A 981 9.66 14.91 -30.96
N GLY A 982 9.74 15.23 -32.26
CA GLY A 982 8.57 15.24 -33.16
C GLY A 982 8.20 16.59 -33.81
N TYR A 983 8.88 17.67 -33.43
CA TYR A 983 8.83 18.94 -34.16
C TYR A 983 10.11 19.08 -34.99
N GLY A 984 9.97 19.37 -36.29
CA GLY A 984 11.12 19.54 -37.19
C GLY A 984 12.03 20.69 -36.74
N ALA A 985 13.31 20.63 -37.08
CA ALA A 985 14.30 21.65 -36.75
C ALA A 985 13.81 23.06 -37.14
N GLY A 986 13.49 23.88 -36.14
CA GLY A 986 13.13 25.29 -36.32
C GLY A 986 12.01 25.71 -35.39
N ASP A 987 12.35 26.13 -34.18
CA ASP A 987 11.37 26.69 -33.25
C ASP A 987 12.00 27.81 -32.40
N ILE A 988 11.97 29.03 -32.95
CA ILE A 988 12.12 30.30 -32.22
C ILE A 988 11.06 31.25 -32.80
N ILE A 989 10.07 31.66 -32.00
CA ILE A 989 8.97 32.56 -32.43
C ILE A 989 9.31 34.01 -32.06
N PRO A 990 9.28 34.99 -32.98
CA PRO A 990 9.56 36.39 -32.65
C PRO A 990 8.41 37.06 -31.85
N ASP A 991 8.80 38.01 -30.99
CA ASP A 991 7.93 38.97 -30.30
C ASP A 991 7.06 39.80 -31.29
N ALA A 992 5.80 40.04 -30.93
CA ALA A 992 4.84 40.86 -31.66
C ALA A 992 5.26 42.34 -31.86
N LYS A 993 6.31 42.83 -31.20
CA LYS A 993 6.83 44.20 -31.36
C LYS A 993 7.88 44.36 -32.46
N SER A 994 8.36 43.28 -33.07
CA SER A 994 9.44 43.32 -34.07
C SER A 994 8.97 43.24 -35.53
N THR A 995 7.67 43.25 -35.79
CA THR A 995 7.14 43.21 -37.17
C THR A 995 6.74 44.61 -37.66
N PRO A 996 7.23 45.10 -38.81
CA PRO A 996 6.75 46.35 -39.41
C PRO A 996 5.24 46.29 -39.67
N ALA A 997 4.54 47.41 -39.52
CA ALA A 997 3.10 47.48 -39.78
C ALA A 997 2.78 47.07 -41.23
N GLY A 998 2.08 45.94 -41.40
CA GLY A 998 1.59 45.45 -42.70
C GLY A 998 1.96 44.00 -43.06
N ALA A 999 2.75 43.28 -42.26
CA ALA A 999 2.94 41.84 -42.45
C ALA A 999 1.78 41.05 -41.79
N ASN A 1000 1.14 40.19 -42.57
CA ASN A 1000 -0.08 39.48 -42.22
C ASN A 1000 0.08 38.54 -41.01
N THR A 1001 -1.05 38.34 -40.34
CA THR A 1001 -1.36 37.40 -39.26
C THR A 1001 -0.67 36.03 -39.34
N ILE A 1002 -0.20 35.56 -38.18
CA ILE A 1002 0.23 34.18 -37.92
C ILE A 1002 -1.01 33.27 -38.05
N THR A 1003 -1.19 32.72 -39.24
CA THR A 1003 -2.03 31.55 -39.48
C THR A 1003 -1.22 30.62 -40.37
N ASP A 1004 -0.97 29.43 -39.83
CA ASP A 1004 -0.28 28.29 -40.44
C ASP A 1004 1.26 28.32 -40.43
N CYS A 1005 1.83 27.84 -39.33
CA CYS A 1005 3.27 27.60 -39.13
C CYS A 1005 3.57 26.10 -38.89
N TYR A 1006 2.76 25.18 -39.39
CA TYR A 1006 3.10 23.74 -39.30
C TYR A 1006 4.28 23.43 -40.23
N GLY A 1007 5.51 23.51 -39.68
CA GLY A 1007 6.71 22.91 -40.24
C GLY A 1007 7.74 23.83 -40.92
N SER A 1008 7.68 25.17 -40.77
CA SER A 1008 8.69 26.04 -41.44
C SER A 1008 8.92 27.43 -40.84
N CYS A 1009 8.67 27.66 -39.54
CA CYS A 1009 8.90 28.98 -38.95
C CYS A 1009 10.36 29.08 -38.43
N ARG A 1010 11.18 29.84 -39.17
CA ARG A 1010 12.65 29.85 -39.08
C ARG A 1010 13.18 31.07 -38.31
N ALA A 1011 14.19 30.85 -37.46
CA ALA A 1011 14.91 31.93 -36.78
C ALA A 1011 15.93 32.61 -37.71
N THR A 1012 15.97 33.94 -37.69
CA THR A 1012 17.06 34.73 -38.28
C THR A 1012 17.89 35.30 -37.13
N PHE A 1013 19.17 34.97 -37.05
CA PHE A 1013 20.07 35.66 -36.11
C PHE A 1013 20.25 37.09 -36.60
N THR A 1014 19.94 38.08 -35.77
CA THR A 1014 19.96 39.48 -36.20
C THR A 1014 21.39 39.99 -36.38
N GLU A 1015 22.35 39.65 -35.52
CA GLU A 1015 23.80 39.83 -35.74
C GLU A 1015 24.64 38.81 -34.93
N PRO A 1016 25.78 38.31 -35.45
CA PRO A 1016 26.73 37.51 -34.69
C PRO A 1016 27.44 38.35 -33.62
N LEU A 1017 27.59 37.82 -32.41
CA LEU A 1017 28.50 38.42 -31.44
C LEU A 1017 29.95 38.11 -31.85
N LYS A 1018 30.77 39.15 -31.99
CA LYS A 1018 32.22 38.99 -32.20
C LYS A 1018 32.95 39.01 -30.87
N LEU A 1019 33.60 37.91 -30.53
CA LEU A 1019 34.52 37.85 -29.40
C LEU A 1019 35.85 38.57 -29.76
N PRO A 1020 36.42 39.38 -28.85
CA PRO A 1020 37.66 40.13 -29.07
C PRO A 1020 38.90 39.25 -29.21
#